data_AF-A0A370KDQ6-F1
#
_entry.id   AF-A0A370KDQ6-F1
#
_cell.length_a   1.000
_cell.length_b   1.000
_cell.length_c   1.000
_cell.angle_alpha   90.00
_cell.angle_beta   90.00
_cell.angle_gamma   90.00
#
_symmetry.space_group_name_H-M   'P 1'
#
loop_
_entity.id
_entity.type
_entity.pdbx_description
1 polymer ?
#
loop_
_entity_poly.entity_id
_entity_poly.type
_entity_poly.pdbx_seq_one_letter_code
_entity_poly.pdbx_strand_id
1 'polypeptide(L)'
;MVAGKTKKRASRTLPPLEKRFTFLGDAVAVGDKKVLRSAQFEVLDQTTGFERNLKLWQKTGKPVDADLRQLWLHEMRQVQRVMSYAGAREVIVDILEFVEDAENFGVLLEHAGQPLTTKLLRVSRQHWLKNLGAPRPRTLFWRNIRRLVTALGIVHAQGLVHGSISSDSVMTEGSEDPDFQLTGFEWSLWLSADKSEKAHAKLGAHADAIRADRYSFAEDWRALGKLAAHCLDAVVRASGDVQALGRSETPIVLSTSERVFLKRLVSPTRMDSLEAISIARSVDDIIADVGRSVASRAGTFIMMFSQTSGLGEAVYAVSDGAIPVDEYRDQLEWVRADLDGGATLMVQRNFDPLQDKMHLVTSTMNYALVPMRQDGSAAWDVAVCSRAEPRPEALRIGDQDEHDLVQPIEVVTSVRHAVDTRARLGPDALDWSAFAAPRGGEGAPNRSDLIRRSLLLVQVIEAVVKSLEVYPVEVLESEQVSGRRFAVVRAQPQNERDRIAKRIGLTEASAALKRLFEDDHRDADAQWRFSQAASLGASRRNDVTATFADVQEHRGRTAYRFEIDEDLPSDGGPLFLRPERDAGTEGVIARRLRNIKALTTRVDLTEMLDDPWRVRRSSRETLDDEDQADEHFEDLDVPKREALLGLWSTLPSYFVVGPPGVGKTRLATETVRRRFSNDRSTRLLLTAQGHDALDHLQEKVKDTLKENKLDDVIIVRSTASERRPTSDEDVHQAGLDYLKILSESPLTRDAPGPLRDRVHSLTASAGRLTKSKDAVEKDDRVALNAVSSLVLDAANIVISTANSPDIERLVEAREQFDWVIVEEAAKATGPELIGPLMLSGRRLLIGDHHQLPPFEADRLVKVLRDHSLVAEALKLAEQYVGPLMRDGEIAELDHIARDPASLREVADMALRLFEPFRTFVVEDERRLLGNSNHRPISSTLTEQRRMDPAIARIVSAAFYEHKLNTQAARVKAAEEVPPPFEVRSPLPKSPVVVVNFKHISATGSGARAEKMSPRWHNPGEVSAAYDVLRHIRASKASEKPPTLVILSFYKAQVEKLSERIDAGIRSGELAHLSEFQPVLGSNKWVSTVDGFQGNEADLVVLSLVRNNSGTGAGALGFLRDRRRMNVALSRAKSKLVIVGSLAFLREAVRGVNPDAGKHDLAFLTVVADTVDELSREVRGKDIKLASVIDPAILRGGSQSC
;
A
#
# COMPACT_ATOMS: atom_id res chain seq x y z
N MET A 1 -47.79 -2.76 30.67
CA MET A 1 -47.21 -1.77 31.58
C MET A 1 -46.19 -2.45 32.50
N VAL A 2 -44.92 -2.48 32.08
CA VAL A 2 -43.77 -2.65 32.96
C VAL A 2 -42.73 -1.68 32.41
N ALA A 3 -42.53 -0.58 33.13
CA ALA A 3 -41.61 0.49 32.75
C ALA A 3 -40.17 -0.01 32.92
N GLY A 4 -39.48 -0.26 31.80
CA GLY A 4 -38.04 -0.46 31.77
C GLY A 4 -37.35 0.86 32.16
N LYS A 5 -36.78 0.89 33.36
CA LYS A 5 -35.92 1.97 33.83
C LYS A 5 -34.76 2.15 32.83
N THR A 6 -34.75 3.26 32.10
CA THR A 6 -33.54 3.78 31.48
C THR A 6 -32.52 4.03 32.60
N LYS A 7 -31.51 3.16 32.70
CA LYS A 7 -30.30 3.47 33.48
C LYS A 7 -29.71 4.75 32.87
N LYS A 8 -29.91 5.89 33.53
CA LYS A 8 -29.13 7.11 33.28
C LYS A 8 -27.65 6.72 33.39
N ARG A 9 -26.89 6.88 32.30
CA ARG A 9 -25.42 6.85 32.32
C ARG A 9 -24.97 7.70 33.51
N ALA A 10 -24.30 7.09 34.48
CA ALA A 10 -23.67 7.82 35.56
C ALA A 10 -22.68 8.80 34.93
N SER A 11 -22.77 10.07 35.32
CA SER A 11 -21.80 11.10 34.96
C SER A 11 -20.43 10.68 35.51
N ARG A 12 -19.57 10.10 34.66
CA ARG A 12 -18.14 9.85 34.94
C ARG A 12 -17.55 11.14 35.53
N THR A 13 -17.20 11.17 36.81
CA THR A 13 -16.32 12.21 37.34
C THR A 13 -14.93 11.90 36.83
N LEU A 14 -14.50 12.64 35.79
CA LEU A 14 -13.16 12.52 35.23
C LEU A 14 -12.12 12.83 36.31
N PRO A 15 -11.05 12.01 36.45
CA PRO A 15 -10.00 12.28 37.43
C PRO A 15 -9.28 13.61 37.13
N PRO A 16 -8.79 14.33 38.15
CA PRO A 16 -8.02 15.57 37.96
C PRO A 16 -6.74 15.30 37.14
N LEU A 17 -6.38 16.21 36.23
CA LEU A 17 -5.18 16.06 35.39
C LEU A 17 -3.89 16.01 36.22
N GLU A 18 -3.89 16.61 37.41
CA GLU A 18 -2.78 16.61 38.37
C GLU A 18 -2.43 15.20 38.90
N LYS A 19 -3.33 14.22 38.75
CA LYS A 19 -3.02 12.82 39.07
C LYS A 19 -2.16 12.13 38.02
N ARG A 20 -2.12 12.65 36.80
CA ARG A 20 -1.36 12.08 35.68
C ARG A 20 -0.13 12.91 35.34
N PHE A 21 -0.24 14.24 35.46
CA PHE A 21 0.79 15.18 35.04
C PHE A 21 1.41 15.90 36.24
N THR A 22 2.73 15.89 36.31
CA THR A 22 3.48 16.75 37.24
C THR A 22 3.88 18.02 36.51
N PHE A 23 3.36 19.16 36.92
CA PHE A 23 3.67 20.45 36.32
C PHE A 23 5.09 20.88 36.72
N LEU A 24 5.96 21.12 35.74
CA LEU A 24 7.39 21.40 35.96
C LEU A 24 7.67 22.87 36.28
N GLY A 25 6.64 23.71 36.30
CA GLY A 25 6.69 25.12 36.64
C GLY A 25 5.36 25.83 36.40
N ASP A 26 5.39 27.16 36.51
CA ASP A 26 4.25 28.01 36.13
C ASP A 26 3.96 27.91 34.63
N ALA A 27 2.76 28.36 34.22
CA ALA A 27 2.37 28.40 32.82
C ALA A 27 3.44 29.11 31.96
N VAL A 28 3.98 28.40 30.98
CA VAL A 28 4.91 28.94 29.98
C VAL A 28 4.20 30.03 29.16
N ALA A 29 2.91 29.85 28.89
CA ALA A 29 2.03 30.88 28.34
C ALA A 29 0.72 30.92 29.12
N VAL A 30 0.28 32.12 29.54
CA VAL A 30 -0.91 32.30 30.35
C VAL A 30 -2.18 32.26 29.48
N GLY A 31 -3.15 31.43 29.86
CA GLY A 31 -4.44 31.32 29.17
C GLY A 31 -5.35 32.53 29.38
N ASP A 32 -6.34 32.70 28.50
CA ASP A 32 -7.38 33.73 28.63
C ASP A 32 -8.75 33.14 28.29
N LYS A 33 -9.62 33.07 29.30
CA LYS A 33 -10.97 32.51 29.20
C LYS A 33 -11.88 33.30 28.27
N LYS A 34 -11.72 34.62 28.14
CA LYS A 34 -12.63 35.47 27.37
C LYS A 34 -12.47 35.29 25.86
N VAL A 35 -11.24 35.00 25.43
CA VAL A 35 -10.87 34.79 24.02
C VAL A 35 -10.52 33.33 23.71
N LEU A 36 -10.81 32.40 24.64
CA LEU A 36 -10.55 30.96 24.52
C LEU A 36 -9.07 30.62 24.21
N ARG A 37 -8.13 31.42 24.73
CA ARG A 37 -6.69 31.15 24.59
C ARG A 37 -6.27 30.11 25.63
N SER A 38 -5.59 29.05 25.21
CA SER A 38 -5.06 28.04 26.14
C SER A 38 -3.94 28.57 27.01
N ALA A 39 -3.88 28.05 28.24
CA ALA A 39 -2.67 28.09 29.03
C ALA A 39 -1.75 26.94 28.57
N GLN A 40 -0.44 27.17 28.51
CA GLN A 40 0.53 26.15 28.10
C GLN A 40 1.49 25.85 29.24
N PHE A 41 1.72 24.57 29.51
CA PHE A 41 2.57 24.08 30.59
C PHE A 41 3.58 23.07 30.06
N GLU A 42 4.76 23.02 30.68
CA GLU A 42 5.66 21.87 30.58
C GLU A 42 5.31 20.90 31.71
N VAL A 43 5.06 19.64 31.36
CA VAL A 43 4.60 18.61 32.29
C VAL A 43 5.41 17.32 32.13
N LEU A 44 5.61 16.61 33.23
CA LEU A 44 6.08 15.22 33.23
C LEU A 44 4.86 14.29 33.24
N ASP A 45 4.67 13.47 32.20
CA ASP A 45 3.61 12.45 32.16
C ASP A 45 4.05 11.24 32.99
N GLN A 46 3.40 11.04 34.14
CA GLN A 46 3.74 9.96 35.07
C GLN A 46 3.54 8.57 34.48
N THR A 47 2.74 8.43 33.41
CA THR A 47 2.47 7.16 32.73
C THR A 47 3.64 6.72 31.86
N THR A 48 4.33 7.69 31.23
CA THR A 48 5.38 7.42 30.25
C THR A 48 6.78 7.81 30.71
N GLY A 49 6.89 8.66 31.74
CA GLY A 49 8.15 9.19 32.26
C GLY A 49 8.80 10.27 31.39
N PHE A 50 8.13 10.74 30.34
CA PHE A 50 8.65 11.77 29.43
C PHE A 50 8.07 13.16 29.72
N GLU A 51 8.89 14.18 29.47
CA GLU A 51 8.45 15.58 29.45
C GLU A 51 7.62 15.87 28.20
N ARG A 52 6.57 16.67 28.35
CA ARG A 52 5.56 16.99 27.34
C ARG A 52 5.10 18.44 27.47
N ASN A 53 4.52 18.99 26.40
CA ASN A 53 3.82 20.26 26.46
C ASN A 53 2.31 20.01 26.61
N LEU A 54 1.65 20.62 27.60
CA LEU A 54 0.22 20.50 27.84
C LEU A 54 -0.47 21.85 27.64
N LYS A 55 -1.36 21.93 26.64
CA LYS A 55 -2.27 23.07 26.47
C LYS A 55 -3.56 22.82 27.23
N LEU A 56 -4.05 23.78 28.01
CA LEU A 56 -5.30 23.69 28.77
C LEU A 56 -6.27 24.84 28.43
N TRP A 57 -7.53 24.50 28.21
CA TRP A 57 -8.66 25.43 28.05
C TRP A 57 -9.68 25.18 29.16
N GLN A 58 -10.09 26.24 29.85
CA GLN A 58 -11.09 26.12 30.90
C GLN A 58 -12.49 25.93 30.30
N LYS A 59 -13.25 24.96 30.80
CA LYS A 59 -14.63 24.68 30.39
C LYS A 59 -15.55 25.85 30.67
N THR A 60 -16.56 26.00 29.80
CA THR A 60 -17.55 27.07 29.92
C THR A 60 -18.71 26.71 30.84
N GLY A 61 -18.93 25.41 31.10
CA GLY A 61 -20.05 24.89 31.87
C GLY A 61 -21.38 24.87 31.10
N LYS A 62 -21.34 25.06 29.78
CA LYS A 62 -22.52 25.13 28.89
C LYS A 62 -22.54 23.94 27.92
N PRO A 63 -23.67 23.64 27.23
CA PRO A 63 -23.74 22.58 26.23
C PRO A 63 -22.68 22.65 25.11
N VAL A 64 -22.16 23.86 24.82
CA VAL A 64 -21.08 24.11 23.85
C VAL A 64 -19.79 23.32 24.16
N ASP A 65 -19.56 22.94 25.42
CA ASP A 65 -18.42 22.12 25.83
C ASP A 65 -18.48 20.72 25.17
N ALA A 66 -19.69 20.17 24.97
CA ALA A 66 -19.85 18.90 24.27
C ALA A 66 -19.57 19.03 22.77
N ASP A 67 -19.96 20.15 22.16
CA ASP A 67 -19.71 20.46 20.76
C ASP A 67 -18.21 20.67 20.48
N LEU A 68 -17.52 21.41 21.37
CA LEU A 68 -16.07 21.60 21.32
C LEU A 68 -15.31 20.28 21.43
N ARG A 69 -15.76 19.37 22.31
CA ARG A 69 -15.18 18.03 22.40
C ARG A 69 -15.27 17.28 21.07
N GLN A 70 -16.41 17.32 20.40
CA GLN A 70 -16.59 16.65 19.10
C GLN A 70 -15.74 17.29 18.00
N LEU A 71 -15.63 18.62 17.99
CA LEU A 71 -14.73 19.34 17.07
C LEU A 71 -13.27 18.94 17.28
N TRP A 72 -12.79 18.84 18.51
CA TRP A 72 -11.41 18.43 18.76
C TRP A 72 -11.12 16.96 18.44
N LEU A 73 -12.08 16.06 18.66
CA LEU A 73 -11.97 14.68 18.18
C LEU A 73 -11.91 14.62 16.64
N HIS A 74 -12.60 15.53 15.96
CA HIS A 74 -12.45 15.71 14.51
C HIS A 74 -11.05 16.24 14.13
N GLU A 75 -10.58 17.31 14.77
CA GLU A 75 -9.25 17.89 14.51
C GLU A 75 -8.10 16.90 14.80
N MET A 76 -8.21 16.07 15.84
CA MET A 76 -7.22 15.03 16.14
C MET A 76 -7.04 14.07 14.96
N ARG A 77 -8.13 13.68 14.29
CA ARG A 77 -8.06 12.84 13.08
C ARG A 77 -7.34 13.56 11.93
N GLN A 78 -7.61 14.86 11.76
CA GLN A 78 -6.94 15.66 10.73
C GLN A 78 -5.43 15.78 11.00
N VAL A 79 -5.04 15.98 12.25
CA VAL A 79 -3.63 16.03 12.64
C VAL A 79 -2.97 14.67 12.45
N GLN A 80 -3.58 13.57 12.90
CA GLN A 80 -3.02 12.24 12.64
C GLN A 80 -2.84 11.95 11.14
N ARG A 81 -3.74 12.46 10.28
CA ARG A 81 -3.60 12.41 8.81
C ARG A 81 -2.44 13.26 8.32
N VAL A 82 -2.28 14.50 8.78
CA VAL A 82 -1.14 15.36 8.44
C VAL A 82 0.19 14.72 8.90
N MET A 83 0.21 14.13 10.09
CA MET A 83 1.36 13.46 10.69
C MET A 83 1.74 12.13 10.01
N SER A 84 0.90 11.61 9.11
CA SER A 84 1.22 10.49 8.22
C SER A 84 2.07 10.90 7.01
N TYR A 85 2.19 12.21 6.74
CA TYR A 85 2.97 12.71 5.62
C TYR A 85 4.48 12.71 5.92
N ALA A 86 5.28 12.52 4.88
CA ALA A 86 6.74 12.52 4.94
C ALA A 86 7.29 13.83 5.53
N GLY A 87 8.20 13.73 6.51
CA GLY A 87 8.82 14.91 7.13
C GLY A 87 7.89 15.75 8.01
N ALA A 88 6.60 15.38 8.16
CA ALA A 88 5.67 16.13 9.01
C ALA A 88 6.18 16.23 10.45
N ARG A 89 6.69 15.14 11.04
CA ARG A 89 7.25 15.14 12.40
C ARG A 89 8.43 16.05 12.62
N GLU A 90 9.16 16.40 11.56
CA GLU A 90 10.29 17.31 11.70
C GLU A 90 9.78 18.74 11.88
N VAL A 91 8.71 19.12 11.19
CA VAL A 91 8.27 20.51 11.08
C VAL A 91 6.92 20.81 11.73
N ILE A 92 6.22 19.80 12.24
CA ILE A 92 4.91 19.87 12.90
C ILE A 92 4.99 19.15 14.25
N VAL A 93 4.51 19.81 15.30
CA VAL A 93 4.44 19.25 16.65
C VAL A 93 3.35 18.18 16.71
N ASP A 94 3.70 16.96 17.10
CA ASP A 94 2.74 15.87 17.20
C ASP A 94 1.74 16.10 18.33
N ILE A 95 0.45 16.00 18.02
CA ILE A 95 -0.61 16.03 19.02
C ILE A 95 -0.78 14.60 19.53
N LEU A 96 -0.40 14.41 20.80
CA LEU A 96 -0.41 13.10 21.40
C LEU A 96 -1.82 12.69 21.83
N GLU A 97 -2.50 13.55 22.58
CA GLU A 97 -3.75 13.17 23.22
C GLU A 97 -4.62 14.38 23.54
N PHE A 98 -5.93 14.17 23.53
CA PHE A 98 -6.86 15.08 24.16
C PHE A 98 -7.19 14.58 25.56
N VAL A 99 -6.86 15.38 26.58
CA VAL A 99 -7.11 15.07 27.99
C VAL A 99 -8.21 15.97 28.54
N GLU A 100 -8.95 15.50 29.53
CA GLU A 100 -10.08 16.23 30.07
C GLU A 100 -10.28 15.88 31.55
N ASP A 101 -10.53 16.90 32.38
CA ASP A 101 -10.98 16.72 33.78
C ASP A 101 -12.34 17.40 33.99
N ALA A 102 -12.75 17.65 35.24
CA ALA A 102 -14.02 18.31 35.53
C ALA A 102 -14.09 19.77 35.05
N GLU A 103 -12.97 20.49 35.01
CA GLU A 103 -12.89 21.94 34.83
C GLU A 103 -12.21 22.37 33.52
N ASN A 104 -11.40 21.51 32.92
CA ASN A 104 -10.54 21.82 31.80
C ASN A 104 -10.63 20.78 30.70
N PHE A 105 -10.39 21.27 29.50
CA PHE A 105 -10.00 20.50 28.34
C PHE A 105 -8.51 20.69 28.11
N GLY A 106 -7.84 19.67 27.59
CA GLY A 106 -6.41 19.70 27.39
C GLY A 106 -5.94 18.98 26.15
N VAL A 107 -4.86 19.47 25.58
CA VAL A 107 -4.16 18.84 24.46
C VAL A 107 -2.73 18.60 24.88
N LEU A 108 -2.34 17.33 24.92
CA LEU A 108 -0.99 16.89 25.19
C LEU A 108 -0.20 16.86 23.87
N LEU A 109 0.95 17.50 23.85
CA LEU A 109 1.84 17.62 22.70
C LEU A 109 3.18 16.94 22.99
N GLU A 110 3.86 16.51 21.93
CA GLU A 110 5.28 16.17 22.03
C GLU A 110 6.09 17.38 22.49
N HIS A 111 7.19 17.13 23.20
CA HIS A 111 8.03 18.22 23.70
C HIS A 111 8.69 18.94 22.52
N ALA A 112 8.43 20.24 22.40
CA ALA A 112 8.91 21.07 21.29
C ALA A 112 9.39 22.45 21.77
N GLY A 113 9.76 22.58 23.04
CA GLY A 113 10.13 23.85 23.66
C GLY A 113 8.94 24.77 23.95
N GLN A 114 9.05 26.05 23.59
CA GLN A 114 8.09 27.10 23.98
C GLN A 114 7.57 27.86 22.75
N PRO A 115 6.39 28.50 22.83
CA PRO A 115 5.91 29.39 21.77
C PRO A 115 6.93 30.50 21.46
N LEU A 116 7.13 30.81 20.18
CA LEU A 116 8.08 31.80 19.72
C LEU A 116 7.83 33.17 20.37
N THR A 117 6.56 33.57 20.57
CA THR A 117 6.20 34.79 21.31
C THR A 117 6.83 34.81 22.71
N THR A 118 6.68 33.72 23.46
CA THR A 118 7.20 33.58 24.83
C THR A 118 8.72 33.53 24.82
N LYS A 119 9.31 32.77 23.89
CA LYS A 119 10.77 32.63 23.78
C LYS A 119 11.43 33.97 23.49
N LEU A 120 10.87 34.76 22.58
CA LEU A 120 11.35 36.11 22.26
C LEU A 120 11.35 37.04 23.48
N LEU A 121 10.40 36.91 24.41
CA LEU A 121 10.40 37.73 25.63
C LEU A 121 11.54 37.35 26.59
N ARG A 122 11.89 36.06 26.68
CA ARG A 122 12.83 35.51 27.67
C ARG A 122 14.30 35.51 27.22
N VAL A 123 14.59 35.43 25.92
CA VAL A 123 15.98 35.37 25.43
C VAL A 123 16.74 36.70 25.61
N SER A 124 18.07 36.60 25.82
CA SER A 124 18.95 37.76 25.96
C SER A 124 19.02 38.60 24.68
N ARG A 125 19.46 39.86 24.77
CA ARG A 125 19.62 40.74 23.60
C ARG A 125 20.63 40.19 22.56
N GLN A 126 21.59 39.38 22.99
CA GLN A 126 22.64 38.81 22.13
C GLN A 126 22.20 37.51 21.41
N HIS A 127 21.06 36.92 21.80
CA HIS A 127 20.56 35.70 21.22
C HIS A 127 20.18 35.88 19.74
N TRP A 128 20.39 34.85 18.92
CA TRP A 128 20.19 34.92 17.46
C TRP A 128 18.77 35.36 17.08
N LEU A 129 17.74 34.92 17.81
CA LEU A 129 16.35 35.33 17.65
C LEU A 129 16.11 36.86 17.74
N LYS A 130 16.95 37.61 18.46
CA LYS A 130 16.87 39.08 18.56
C LYS A 130 17.90 39.81 17.72
N ASN A 131 18.97 39.14 17.31
CA ASN A 131 20.10 39.72 16.58
C ASN A 131 20.07 39.39 15.07
N LEU A 132 18.91 39.57 14.43
CA LEU A 132 18.71 39.25 13.00
C LEU A 132 19.36 40.26 12.03
N GLY A 133 20.00 41.31 12.56
CA GLY A 133 20.82 42.22 11.77
C GLY A 133 22.12 41.59 11.28
N ALA A 134 22.63 40.57 11.99
CA ALA A 134 23.84 39.84 11.62
C ALA A 134 23.53 38.70 10.60
N PRO A 135 24.40 38.46 9.60
CA PRO A 135 24.11 37.50 8.53
C PRO A 135 23.86 36.05 9.00
N ARG A 136 24.66 35.53 9.95
CA ARG A 136 24.51 34.14 10.42
C ARG A 136 23.19 33.89 11.18
N PRO A 137 22.79 34.71 12.19
CA PRO A 137 21.45 34.65 12.77
C PRO A 137 20.32 34.80 11.75
N ARG A 138 20.51 35.66 10.74
CA ARG A 138 19.53 35.88 9.67
C ARG A 138 19.39 34.67 8.74
N THR A 139 20.48 34.00 8.41
CA THR A 139 20.46 32.72 7.69
C THR A 139 19.75 31.63 8.48
N LEU A 140 20.05 31.50 9.78
CA LEU A 140 19.37 30.54 10.66
C LEU A 140 17.86 30.82 10.76
N PHE A 141 17.46 32.10 10.86
CA PHE A 141 16.07 32.51 10.81
C PHE A 141 15.38 32.09 9.50
N TRP A 142 15.99 32.34 8.34
CA TRP A 142 15.40 31.92 7.06
C TRP A 142 15.35 30.40 6.89
N ARG A 143 16.32 29.64 7.42
CA ARG A 143 16.22 28.17 7.49
C ARG A 143 15.04 27.72 8.35
N ASN A 144 14.73 28.45 9.42
CA ASN A 144 13.55 28.20 10.25
C ASN A 144 12.23 28.59 9.55
N ILE A 145 12.20 29.69 8.80
CA ILE A 145 11.05 30.01 7.92
C ILE A 145 10.86 28.94 6.85
N ARG A 146 11.96 28.40 6.28
CA ARG A 146 11.91 27.29 5.31
C ARG A 146 11.23 26.04 5.89
N ARG A 147 11.44 25.74 7.19
CA ARG A 147 10.72 24.67 7.90
C ARG A 147 9.22 24.93 7.97
N LEU A 148 8.82 26.16 8.32
CA LEU A 148 7.40 26.55 8.37
C LEU A 148 6.73 26.50 6.97
N VAL A 149 7.45 26.87 5.91
CA VAL A 149 6.98 26.70 4.52
C VAL A 149 6.76 25.22 4.20
N THR A 150 7.66 24.33 4.62
CA THR A 150 7.45 22.88 4.50
C THR A 150 6.20 22.44 5.26
N ALA A 151 6.04 22.86 6.53
CA ALA A 151 4.89 22.51 7.34
C ALA A 151 3.57 22.91 6.68
N LEU A 152 3.46 24.16 6.21
CA LEU A 152 2.26 24.63 5.50
C LEU A 152 2.04 23.92 4.17
N GLY A 153 3.11 23.62 3.43
CA GLY A 153 3.02 22.82 2.22
C GLY A 153 2.42 21.44 2.48
N ILE A 154 2.79 20.78 3.58
CA ILE A 154 2.21 19.50 4.00
C ILE A 154 0.73 19.66 4.35
N VAL A 155 0.37 20.69 5.10
CA VAL A 155 -1.02 20.98 5.52
C VAL A 155 -1.91 21.26 4.30
N HIS A 156 -1.48 22.13 3.40
CA HIS A 156 -2.20 22.47 2.17
C HIS A 156 -2.29 21.27 1.22
N ALA A 157 -1.27 20.42 1.17
CA ALA A 157 -1.29 19.20 0.37
C ALA A 157 -2.38 18.19 0.81
N GLN A 158 -2.87 18.30 2.05
CA GLN A 158 -4.02 17.53 2.57
C GLN A 158 -5.36 18.28 2.44
N GLY A 159 -5.38 19.45 1.79
CA GLY A 159 -6.59 20.26 1.63
C GLY A 159 -7.01 21.01 2.90
N LEU A 160 -6.13 21.09 3.90
CA LEU A 160 -6.38 21.78 5.17
C LEU A 160 -5.82 23.20 5.12
N VAL A 161 -6.54 24.13 5.73
CA VAL A 161 -6.08 25.48 6.04
C VAL A 161 -5.73 25.49 7.53
N HIS A 162 -4.55 25.97 7.90
CA HIS A 162 -4.18 26.08 9.31
C HIS A 162 -5.01 27.16 10.02
N GLY A 163 -5.24 28.30 9.37
CA GLY A 163 -6.21 29.32 9.78
C GLY A 163 -5.81 30.18 10.97
N SER A 164 -4.63 29.96 11.58
CA SER A 164 -4.19 30.68 12.79
C SER A 164 -2.66 30.77 12.94
N ILE A 165 -1.95 30.94 11.83
CA ILE A 165 -0.48 31.02 11.86
C ILE A 165 -0.04 32.31 12.55
N SER A 166 0.71 32.18 13.64
CA SER A 166 1.22 33.28 14.44
C SER A 166 2.47 32.85 15.22
N SER A 167 3.10 33.78 15.95
CA SER A 167 4.22 33.45 16.84
C SER A 167 3.80 32.58 18.03
N ASP A 168 2.50 32.48 18.34
CA ASP A 168 1.97 31.57 19.37
C ASP A 168 1.76 30.15 18.83
N SER A 169 1.73 29.99 17.51
CA SER A 169 1.56 28.72 16.80
C SER A 169 2.89 28.13 16.30
N VAL A 170 4.03 28.75 16.65
CA VAL A 170 5.38 28.27 16.31
C VAL A 170 6.12 27.92 17.60
N MET A 171 6.56 26.67 17.72
CA MET A 171 7.31 26.16 18.86
C MET A 171 8.82 26.14 18.53
N THR A 172 9.66 26.44 19.51
CA THR A 172 11.13 26.48 19.38
C THR A 172 11.82 26.32 20.74
N GLU A 173 12.98 25.66 20.75
CA GLU A 173 13.90 25.62 21.89
C GLU A 173 14.91 26.78 21.83
N GLY A 174 15.02 27.46 20.69
CA GLY A 174 15.97 28.53 20.45
C GLY A 174 17.37 28.02 20.12
N SER A 175 17.48 26.79 19.58
CA SER A 175 18.76 26.14 19.24
C SER A 175 19.60 26.94 18.24
N GLU A 176 20.90 26.63 18.15
CA GLU A 176 21.77 27.12 17.07
C GLU A 176 21.53 26.38 15.74
N ASP A 177 20.77 25.28 15.78
CA ASP A 177 20.25 24.56 14.61
C ASP A 177 18.79 24.92 14.31
N PRO A 178 18.30 24.81 13.06
CA PRO A 178 16.91 25.11 12.73
C PRO A 178 15.92 24.17 13.43
N ASP A 179 15.07 24.70 14.31
CA ASP A 179 14.19 23.94 15.21
C ASP A 179 12.70 24.36 15.17
N PHE A 180 12.30 25.29 14.29
CA PHE A 180 10.91 25.75 14.25
C PHE A 180 9.95 24.62 13.87
N GLN A 181 8.92 24.45 14.69
CA GLN A 181 7.83 23.51 14.46
C GLN A 181 6.47 24.21 14.56
N LEU A 182 5.56 23.84 13.67
CA LEU A 182 4.20 24.37 13.65
C LEU A 182 3.30 23.58 14.61
N THR A 183 2.51 24.29 15.41
CA THR A 183 1.41 23.78 16.26
C THR A 183 0.17 24.63 16.02
N GLY A 184 -0.96 24.37 16.68
CA GLY A 184 -2.15 25.21 16.54
C GLY A 184 -3.22 24.64 15.60
N PHE A 185 -3.13 23.34 15.28
CA PHE A 185 -4.09 22.64 14.41
C PHE A 185 -5.49 22.52 15.00
N GLU A 186 -5.69 22.88 16.27
CA GLU A 186 -7.01 22.96 16.89
C GLU A 186 -8.00 23.92 16.17
N TRP A 187 -7.53 24.73 15.22
CA TRP A 187 -8.32 25.66 14.42
C TRP A 187 -8.28 25.38 12.91
N SER A 188 -7.78 24.21 12.51
CA SER A 188 -7.64 23.90 11.10
C SER A 188 -9.01 23.69 10.43
N LEU A 189 -9.13 24.05 9.16
CA LEU A 189 -10.39 23.94 8.40
C LEU A 189 -10.17 23.22 7.07
N TRP A 190 -11.03 22.24 6.78
CA TRP A 190 -11.02 21.54 5.51
C TRP A 190 -11.88 22.27 4.49
N LEU A 191 -11.30 22.67 3.36
CA LEU A 191 -12.00 23.48 2.35
C LEU A 191 -12.94 22.66 1.45
N SER A 192 -12.86 21.33 1.48
CA SER A 192 -13.69 20.45 0.64
C SER A 192 -14.97 19.93 1.33
N ALA A 193 -15.23 20.31 2.59
CA ALA A 193 -16.51 20.04 3.23
C ALA A 193 -17.45 21.22 2.98
N ASP A 194 -18.21 21.15 1.90
CA ASP A 194 -19.45 21.91 1.83
C ASP A 194 -20.36 21.43 2.97
N LYS A 195 -20.58 22.35 3.92
CA LYS A 195 -21.55 22.33 5.05
C LYS A 195 -21.06 21.80 6.40
N SER A 196 -20.60 22.75 7.22
CA SER A 196 -20.61 22.63 8.69
C SER A 196 -22.01 22.63 9.33
N GLU A 197 -23.09 22.68 8.53
CA GLU A 197 -24.47 22.78 9.04
C GLU A 197 -25.00 21.50 9.72
N LYS A 198 -24.30 20.36 9.58
CA LYS A 198 -24.61 19.13 10.33
C LYS A 198 -23.82 18.97 11.64
N ALA A 199 -22.93 19.91 11.98
CA ALA A 199 -22.51 20.03 13.37
C ALA A 199 -23.71 20.60 14.14
N HIS A 200 -24.25 19.86 15.11
CA HIS A 200 -25.37 20.31 15.94
C HIS A 200 -25.06 21.56 16.79
N ALA A 201 -23.87 22.14 16.66
CA ALA A 201 -23.42 23.36 17.30
C ALA A 201 -23.76 24.59 16.44
N LYS A 202 -24.92 25.21 16.68
CA LYS A 202 -25.14 26.59 16.21
C LYS A 202 -24.34 27.54 17.10
N LEU A 203 -23.25 28.08 16.56
CA LEU A 203 -22.50 29.15 17.17
C LEU A 203 -23.38 30.42 17.24
N GLY A 204 -23.27 31.18 18.34
CA GLY A 204 -24.01 32.43 18.49
C GLY A 204 -23.51 33.53 17.55
N ALA A 205 -24.33 34.56 17.30
CA ALA A 205 -24.04 35.65 16.37
C ALA A 205 -22.68 36.37 16.58
N HIS A 206 -22.11 36.31 17.79
CA HIS A 206 -20.80 36.88 18.09
C HIS A 206 -19.64 35.99 17.61
N ALA A 207 -19.81 34.67 17.63
CA ALA A 207 -18.83 33.72 17.11
C ALA A 207 -18.87 33.66 15.58
N ASP A 208 -20.04 33.85 14.94
CA ASP A 208 -20.14 34.05 13.48
C ASP A 208 -19.41 35.31 13.01
N ALA A 209 -19.41 36.38 13.82
CA ALA A 209 -18.68 37.61 13.51
C ALA A 209 -17.15 37.46 13.64
N ILE A 210 -16.66 36.55 14.50
CA ILE A 210 -15.24 36.22 14.63
C ILE A 210 -14.80 35.25 13.53
N ARG A 211 -15.68 34.33 13.11
CA ARG A 211 -15.48 33.39 11.99
C ARG A 211 -15.53 34.06 10.61
N ALA A 212 -15.84 35.36 10.56
CA ALA A 212 -15.96 36.15 9.33
C ALA A 212 -14.61 36.56 8.69
N ASP A 213 -13.47 36.23 9.31
CA ASP A 213 -12.17 36.36 8.66
C ASP A 213 -11.93 35.20 7.68
N ARG A 214 -11.51 35.54 6.46
CA ARG A 214 -11.47 34.62 5.31
C ARG A 214 -10.41 33.52 5.49
N TYR A 215 -10.81 32.31 5.86
CA TYR A 215 -9.93 31.14 5.87
C TYR A 215 -9.63 30.68 4.44
N SER A 216 -8.35 30.70 4.04
CA SER A 216 -7.91 30.21 2.72
C SER A 216 -6.42 29.87 2.75
N PHE A 217 -5.94 29.05 1.80
CA PHE A 217 -4.51 28.80 1.63
C PHE A 217 -3.71 30.10 1.45
N ALA A 218 -4.29 31.08 0.75
CA ALA A 218 -3.67 32.39 0.56
C ALA A 218 -3.57 33.19 1.87
N GLU A 219 -4.53 33.05 2.79
CA GLU A 219 -4.45 33.71 4.10
C GLU A 219 -3.38 33.06 4.99
N ASP A 220 -3.20 31.74 4.91
CA ASP A 220 -2.10 31.07 5.63
C ASP A 220 -0.72 31.60 5.18
N TRP A 221 -0.52 31.73 3.87
CA TRP A 221 0.70 32.31 3.31
C TRP A 221 0.87 33.79 3.72
N ARG A 222 -0.23 34.56 3.71
CA ARG A 222 -0.23 35.95 4.18
C ARG A 222 0.13 36.05 5.66
N ALA A 223 -0.38 35.16 6.50
CA ALA A 223 -0.08 35.11 7.92
C ALA A 223 1.39 34.74 8.18
N LEU A 224 1.95 33.78 7.44
CA LEU A 224 3.38 33.47 7.48
C LEU A 224 4.24 34.68 7.05
N GLY A 225 3.85 35.38 5.99
CA GLY A 225 4.53 36.60 5.53
C GLY A 225 4.50 37.72 6.58
N LYS A 226 3.36 37.93 7.25
CA LYS A 226 3.24 38.88 8.37
C LYS A 226 4.09 38.47 9.57
N LEU A 227 4.13 37.18 9.91
CA LEU A 227 4.96 36.64 10.98
C LEU A 227 6.46 36.87 10.70
N ALA A 228 6.91 36.57 9.49
CA ALA A 228 8.29 36.77 9.09
C ALA A 228 8.66 38.27 9.10
N ALA A 229 7.80 39.13 8.56
CA ALA A 229 7.99 40.58 8.59
C ALA A 229 8.08 41.11 10.04
N HIS A 230 7.22 40.62 10.94
CA HIS A 230 7.24 41.01 12.35
C HIS A 230 8.55 40.64 13.05
N CYS A 231 9.08 39.43 12.80
CA CYS A 231 10.37 39.01 13.34
C CYS A 231 11.53 39.88 12.83
N LEU A 232 11.45 40.34 11.58
CA LEU A 232 12.43 41.21 10.94
C LEU A 232 12.22 42.71 11.23
N ASP A 233 11.39 43.07 12.23
CA ASP A 233 11.03 44.44 12.57
C ASP A 233 10.50 45.26 11.36
N ALA A 234 9.65 44.63 10.54
CA ALA A 234 9.07 45.20 9.34
C ALA A 234 7.54 44.99 9.25
N VAL A 235 6.87 45.84 8.47
CA VAL A 235 5.44 45.75 8.11
C VAL A 235 5.27 45.85 6.62
N VAL A 236 4.41 45.01 6.06
CA VAL A 236 3.98 45.09 4.67
C VAL A 236 2.63 45.81 4.61
N ARG A 237 2.58 46.96 3.92
CA ARG A 237 1.33 47.72 3.72
C ARG A 237 0.41 47.04 2.71
N ALA A 238 -0.85 47.47 2.66
CA ALA A 238 -1.81 46.99 1.66
C ALA A 238 -1.34 47.22 0.20
N SER A 239 -0.51 48.24 -0.05
CA SER A 239 0.15 48.49 -1.35
C SER A 239 1.21 47.44 -1.73
N GLY A 240 1.62 46.60 -0.78
CA GLY A 240 2.74 45.66 -0.92
C GLY A 240 4.10 46.29 -0.58
N ASP A 241 4.14 47.56 -0.15
CA ASP A 241 5.40 48.20 0.29
C ASP A 241 5.82 47.69 1.66
N VAL A 242 7.11 47.35 1.79
CA VAL A 242 7.72 46.87 3.03
C VAL A 242 8.42 48.03 3.74
N GLN A 243 8.03 48.34 4.97
CA GLN A 243 8.59 49.42 5.79
C GLN A 243 9.11 48.88 7.13
N ALA A 244 10.19 49.46 7.65
CA ALA A 244 10.67 49.15 9.00
C ALA A 244 9.70 49.70 10.07
N LEU A 245 9.46 48.91 11.12
CA LEU A 245 8.62 49.27 12.26
C LEU A 245 9.36 50.15 13.27
N GLY A 246 10.70 50.08 13.30
CA GLY A 246 11.54 50.90 14.17
C GLY A 246 11.45 50.54 15.65
N ARG A 247 11.18 49.26 15.99
CA ARG A 247 11.19 48.78 17.38
C ARG A 247 12.59 48.45 17.86
N SER A 248 13.51 48.15 16.93
CA SER A 248 14.93 47.92 17.20
C SER A 248 15.72 49.24 17.20
N GLU A 249 16.71 49.37 18.08
CA GLU A 249 17.65 50.52 18.13
C GLU A 249 18.40 50.73 16.81
N THR A 250 18.62 49.64 16.05
CA THR A 250 19.14 49.65 14.67
C THR A 250 18.16 48.96 13.72
N PRO A 251 17.66 49.63 12.67
CA PRO A 251 16.71 49.05 11.74
C PRO A 251 17.38 47.96 10.87
N ILE A 252 16.71 46.82 10.73
CA ILE A 252 17.20 45.71 9.90
C ILE A 252 17.02 46.08 8.42
N VAL A 253 18.12 46.15 7.67
CA VAL A 253 18.09 46.44 6.23
C VAL A 253 17.70 45.15 5.47
N LEU A 254 16.54 45.15 4.83
CA LEU A 254 16.04 44.02 4.04
C LEU A 254 16.63 44.00 2.62
N SER A 255 17.06 42.84 2.15
CA SER A 255 17.50 42.64 0.75
C SER A 255 16.33 42.78 -0.21
N THR A 256 16.61 42.94 -1.50
CA THR A 256 15.58 42.98 -2.54
C THR A 256 14.78 41.67 -2.53
N SER A 257 15.47 40.53 -2.45
CA SER A 257 14.90 39.18 -2.43
C SER A 257 13.91 39.01 -1.26
N GLU A 258 14.28 39.46 -0.06
CA GLU A 258 13.41 39.40 1.13
C GLU A 258 12.18 40.29 0.99
N ARG A 259 12.33 41.51 0.45
CA ARG A 259 11.19 42.43 0.23
C ARG A 259 10.21 41.87 -0.80
N VAL A 260 10.72 41.30 -1.89
CA VAL A 260 9.88 40.66 -2.93
C VAL A 260 9.14 39.47 -2.33
N PHE A 261 9.82 38.64 -1.54
CA PHE A 261 9.20 37.48 -0.88
C PHE A 261 8.08 37.89 0.10
N LEU A 262 8.32 38.86 0.98
CA LEU A 262 7.31 39.36 1.92
C LEU A 262 6.11 39.98 1.18
N LYS A 263 6.36 40.74 0.11
CA LYS A 263 5.30 41.29 -0.74
C LYS A 263 4.47 40.19 -1.41
N ARG A 264 5.13 39.17 -1.96
CA ARG A 264 4.50 38.02 -2.61
C ARG A 264 3.57 37.26 -1.67
N LEU A 265 3.98 37.04 -0.41
CA LEU A 265 3.13 36.34 0.57
C LEU A 265 1.96 37.20 1.06
N VAL A 266 2.19 38.49 1.36
CA VAL A 266 1.17 39.33 2.01
C VAL A 266 0.17 39.92 1.03
N SER A 267 0.66 40.41 -0.12
CA SER A 267 -0.12 41.08 -1.16
C SER A 267 0.23 40.51 -2.56
N PRO A 268 -0.09 39.23 -2.82
CA PRO A 268 0.22 38.56 -4.09
C PRO A 268 -0.48 39.22 -5.28
N THR A 269 0.21 39.32 -6.40
CA THR A 269 -0.35 39.65 -7.71
C THR A 269 -0.89 38.40 -8.41
N ARG A 270 -1.64 38.57 -9.52
CA ARG A 270 -2.16 37.42 -10.30
C ARG A 270 -1.06 36.54 -10.91
N MET A 271 0.17 37.05 -11.05
CA MET A 271 1.30 36.32 -11.63
C MET A 271 2.12 35.59 -10.57
N ASP A 272 1.88 35.85 -9.29
CA ASP A 272 2.61 35.21 -8.20
C ASP A 272 2.05 33.82 -7.93
N SER A 273 2.88 32.79 -8.12
CA SER A 273 2.55 31.43 -7.65
C SER A 273 2.58 31.40 -6.12
N LEU A 274 1.62 30.75 -5.47
CA LEU A 274 1.64 30.49 -4.03
C LEU A 274 1.81 29.00 -3.71
N GLU A 275 2.44 28.26 -4.62
CA GLU A 275 2.77 26.86 -4.40
C GLU A 275 3.94 26.73 -3.42
N ALA A 276 3.80 25.82 -2.44
CA ALA A 276 4.80 25.61 -1.39
C ALA A 276 6.21 25.35 -1.94
N ILE A 277 6.34 24.58 -3.04
CA ILE A 277 7.63 24.30 -3.69
C ILE A 277 8.26 25.58 -4.23
N SER A 278 7.46 26.47 -4.82
CA SER A 278 7.95 27.74 -5.36
C SER A 278 8.35 28.71 -4.25
N ILE A 279 7.57 28.78 -3.17
CA ILE A 279 7.87 29.58 -1.98
C ILE A 279 9.14 29.07 -1.30
N ALA A 280 9.28 27.75 -1.15
CA ALA A 280 10.46 27.08 -0.61
C ALA A 280 11.74 27.47 -1.36
N ARG A 281 11.73 27.36 -2.70
CA ARG A 281 12.86 27.77 -3.54
C ARG A 281 13.23 29.23 -3.34
N SER A 282 12.24 30.13 -3.25
CA SER A 282 12.52 31.55 -2.96
C SER A 282 13.16 31.78 -1.59
N VAL A 283 12.82 30.98 -0.58
CA VAL A 283 13.52 31.03 0.72
C VAL A 283 14.94 30.49 0.60
N ASP A 284 15.15 29.41 -0.16
CA ASP A 284 16.48 28.85 -0.42
C ASP A 284 17.39 29.87 -1.17
N ASP A 285 16.81 30.62 -2.11
CA ASP A 285 17.49 31.75 -2.79
C ASP A 285 17.84 32.89 -1.82
N ILE A 286 16.96 33.22 -0.88
CA ILE A 286 17.22 34.21 0.18
C ILE A 286 18.33 33.72 1.11
N ILE A 287 18.32 32.45 1.51
CA ILE A 287 19.37 31.83 2.32
C ILE A 287 20.72 31.97 1.60
N ALA A 288 20.75 31.69 0.30
CA ALA A 288 21.94 31.85 -0.52
C ALA A 288 22.34 33.33 -0.73
N ASP A 289 21.40 34.26 -0.85
CA ASP A 289 21.64 35.71 -1.00
C ASP A 289 22.19 36.34 0.29
N VAL A 290 21.53 36.08 1.42
CA VAL A 290 22.00 36.47 2.77
C VAL A 290 23.37 35.85 3.05
N GLY A 291 23.57 34.58 2.67
CA GLY A 291 24.89 33.92 2.73
C GLY A 291 25.94 34.55 1.82
N ARG A 292 25.58 34.96 0.60
CA ARG A 292 26.49 35.64 -0.35
C ARG A 292 26.86 37.05 0.10
N SER A 293 26.00 37.74 0.85
CA SER A 293 26.35 39.03 1.47
C SER A 293 27.47 38.93 2.52
N VAL A 294 27.72 37.72 3.05
CA VAL A 294 28.89 37.39 3.89
C VAL A 294 30.14 37.18 3.03
N ALA A 295 29.96 36.60 1.84
CA ALA A 295 31.04 36.21 0.94
C ALA A 295 31.76 37.40 0.26
N SER A 296 31.15 38.59 0.20
CA SER A 296 31.79 39.75 -0.43
C SER A 296 32.77 40.52 0.45
N ARG A 297 33.01 40.12 1.72
CA ARG A 297 34.18 40.59 2.50
C ARG A 297 34.53 39.96 3.85
N ALA A 298 33.89 38.91 4.35
CA ALA A 298 34.09 38.53 5.76
C ALA A 298 34.63 37.10 5.94
N GLY A 299 35.86 36.85 5.49
CA GLY A 299 36.59 35.73 6.03
C GLY A 299 38.03 35.60 5.54
N THR A 300 38.88 35.01 6.38
CA THR A 300 40.29 34.75 6.12
C THR A 300 40.56 33.26 6.27
N PHE A 301 41.20 32.66 5.28
CA PHE A 301 41.70 31.29 5.41
C PHE A 301 42.96 31.28 6.25
N ILE A 302 43.10 30.30 7.16
CA ILE A 302 44.30 30.17 7.98
C ILE A 302 45.12 29.01 7.42
N MET A 303 46.40 29.26 7.13
CA MET A 303 47.33 28.25 6.64
C MET A 303 48.60 28.23 7.50
N MET A 304 49.12 27.04 7.79
CA MET A 304 50.42 26.86 8.44
C MET A 304 51.25 25.79 7.75
N PHE A 305 52.53 25.70 8.09
CA PHE A 305 53.44 24.70 7.54
C PHE A 305 53.84 23.66 8.58
N SER A 306 53.85 22.39 8.19
CA SER A 306 54.48 21.33 8.99
C SER A 306 56.00 21.45 8.95
N GLN A 307 56.68 20.95 9.99
CA GLN A 307 58.16 20.95 10.06
C GLN A 307 58.80 20.13 8.93
N THR A 308 58.06 19.18 8.34
CA THR A 308 58.51 18.31 7.26
C THR A 308 57.94 18.71 5.90
N SER A 309 57.43 19.94 5.75
CA SER A 309 56.77 20.38 4.51
C SER A 309 57.71 20.54 3.32
N GLY A 310 59.03 20.57 3.50
CA GLY A 310 60.00 20.81 2.43
C GLY A 310 60.04 22.28 1.95
N LEU A 311 59.40 23.20 2.68
CA LEU A 311 59.27 24.61 2.28
C LEU A 311 60.62 25.27 1.96
N GLY A 312 61.63 25.09 2.81
CA GLY A 312 62.93 25.73 2.62
C GLY A 312 63.64 25.30 1.35
N GLU A 313 63.60 24.00 1.00
CA GLU A 313 64.19 23.49 -0.25
C GLU A 313 63.42 24.00 -1.47
N ALA A 314 62.08 24.06 -1.39
CA ALA A 314 61.24 24.53 -2.48
C ALA A 314 61.43 26.03 -2.75
N VAL A 315 61.45 26.87 -1.71
CA VAL A 315 61.70 28.32 -1.83
C VAL A 315 63.14 28.58 -2.29
N TYR A 316 64.13 27.84 -1.79
CA TYR A 316 65.51 27.94 -2.27
C TYR A 316 65.60 27.62 -3.78
N ALA A 317 64.90 26.59 -4.25
CA ALA A 317 64.87 26.23 -5.67
C ALA A 317 64.17 27.28 -6.55
N VAL A 318 63.02 27.83 -6.11
CA VAL A 318 62.27 28.84 -6.90
C VAL A 318 62.95 30.22 -6.86
N SER A 319 63.67 30.53 -5.79
CA SER A 319 64.44 31.78 -5.64
C SER A 319 65.86 31.71 -6.22
N ASP A 320 66.23 30.60 -6.87
CA ASP A 320 67.58 30.33 -7.39
C ASP A 320 68.69 30.55 -6.33
N GLY A 321 68.40 30.15 -5.09
CA GLY A 321 69.28 30.25 -3.94
C GLY A 321 69.35 31.62 -3.26
N ALA A 322 68.54 32.60 -3.66
CA ALA A 322 68.51 33.92 -3.03
C ALA A 322 67.98 33.91 -1.58
N ILE A 323 67.12 32.94 -1.24
CA ILE A 323 66.61 32.73 0.13
C ILE A 323 67.19 31.41 0.67
N PRO A 324 68.10 31.44 1.66
CA PRO A 324 68.68 30.24 2.27
C PRO A 324 67.64 29.31 2.92
N VAL A 325 67.93 28.01 2.94
CA VAL A 325 67.04 26.96 3.50
C VAL A 325 66.83 27.10 5.02
N ASP A 326 67.75 27.76 5.72
CA ASP A 326 67.69 28.02 7.17
C ASP A 326 67.00 29.34 7.56
N GLU A 327 66.73 30.23 6.62
CA GLU A 327 66.04 31.52 6.86
C GLU A 327 64.50 31.40 6.76
N TYR A 328 63.90 30.68 7.72
CA TYR A 328 62.46 30.36 7.72
C TYR A 328 61.54 31.59 7.69
N ARG A 329 61.98 32.73 8.25
CA ARG A 329 61.19 33.96 8.25
C ARG A 329 61.07 34.54 6.84
N ASP A 330 62.17 34.62 6.11
CA ASP A 330 62.23 35.14 4.75
C ASP A 330 61.48 34.23 3.78
N GLN A 331 61.51 32.90 4.03
CA GLN A 331 60.70 31.93 3.30
C GLN A 331 59.19 32.19 3.47
N LEU A 332 58.72 32.46 4.69
CA LEU A 332 57.31 32.75 4.93
C LEU A 332 56.86 34.11 4.37
N GLU A 333 57.73 35.13 4.39
CA GLU A 333 57.45 36.41 3.74
C GLU A 333 57.35 36.25 2.22
N TRP A 334 58.21 35.43 1.63
CA TRP A 334 58.14 35.07 0.22
C TRP A 334 56.84 34.34 -0.14
N VAL A 335 56.42 33.35 0.67
CA VAL A 335 55.16 32.62 0.46
C VAL A 335 53.96 33.57 0.50
N ARG A 336 53.93 34.54 1.42
CA ARG A 336 52.85 35.53 1.48
C ARG A 336 52.78 36.34 0.19
N ALA A 337 53.92 36.79 -0.31
CA ALA A 337 53.98 37.53 -1.58
C ALA A 337 53.54 36.68 -2.78
N ASP A 338 53.87 35.39 -2.80
CA ASP A 338 53.41 34.45 -3.85
C ASP A 338 51.89 34.22 -3.80
N LEU A 339 51.31 34.06 -2.61
CA LEU A 339 49.87 33.89 -2.43
C LEU A 339 49.08 35.16 -2.77
N ASP A 340 49.63 36.36 -2.49
CA ASP A 340 49.04 37.64 -2.87
C ASP A 340 48.94 37.83 -4.40
N GLY A 341 49.77 37.10 -5.17
CA GLY A 341 49.72 37.03 -6.63
C GLY A 341 48.51 36.26 -7.20
N GLY A 342 47.72 35.63 -6.33
CA GLY A 342 46.56 34.81 -6.67
C GLY A 342 46.85 33.32 -6.53
N ALA A 343 45.87 32.58 -6.02
CA ALA A 343 45.98 31.14 -5.79
C ALA A 343 44.70 30.42 -6.23
N THR A 344 44.86 29.25 -6.86
CA THR A 344 43.76 28.37 -7.24
C THR A 344 43.80 27.14 -6.34
N LEU A 345 42.70 26.86 -5.65
CA LEU A 345 42.50 25.66 -4.86
C LEU A 345 41.94 24.55 -5.75
N MET A 346 42.59 23.39 -5.75
CA MET A 346 42.14 22.18 -6.43
C MET A 346 41.63 21.17 -5.40
N VAL A 347 40.39 20.73 -5.56
CA VAL A 347 39.69 19.81 -4.65
C VAL A 347 39.22 18.58 -5.44
N GLN A 348 39.41 17.37 -4.91
CA GLN A 348 38.92 16.15 -5.57
C GLN A 348 37.38 16.09 -5.61
N ARG A 349 36.82 15.65 -6.73
CA ARG A 349 35.40 15.29 -6.81
C ARG A 349 35.16 14.07 -5.92
N ASN A 350 34.27 14.21 -4.94
CA ASN A 350 34.03 13.25 -3.83
C ASN A 350 35.04 13.29 -2.67
N PHE A 351 35.59 14.46 -2.37
CA PHE A 351 36.50 14.72 -1.25
C PHE A 351 36.03 14.17 0.12
N ASP A 352 36.84 13.32 0.74
CA ASP A 352 36.71 12.89 2.14
C ASP A 352 37.58 13.79 3.05
N PRO A 353 36.98 14.62 3.92
CA PRO A 353 37.72 15.54 4.79
C PRO A 353 38.65 14.85 5.81
N LEU A 354 38.53 13.53 6.02
CA LEU A 354 39.38 12.77 6.94
C LEU A 354 40.62 12.15 6.29
N GLN A 355 40.59 11.90 4.98
CA GLN A 355 41.59 11.10 4.25
C GLN A 355 42.25 11.88 3.10
N ASP A 356 41.50 12.73 2.42
CA ASP A 356 41.96 13.37 1.19
C ASP A 356 42.71 14.68 1.46
N LYS A 357 43.47 15.11 0.45
CA LYS A 357 44.28 16.33 0.48
C LYS A 357 43.75 17.35 -0.51
N MET A 358 43.86 18.62 -0.16
CA MET A 358 43.64 19.71 -1.11
C MET A 358 44.97 20.22 -1.66
N HIS A 359 44.97 20.75 -2.87
CA HIS A 359 46.16 21.34 -3.47
C HIS A 359 45.92 22.83 -3.70
N LEU A 360 46.75 23.67 -3.10
CA LEU A 360 46.74 25.11 -3.36
C LEU A 360 47.87 25.42 -4.34
N VAL A 361 47.52 25.93 -5.51
CA VAL A 361 48.44 26.14 -6.63
C VAL A 361 48.54 27.62 -6.94
N THR A 362 49.76 28.15 -6.98
CA THR A 362 50.06 29.53 -7.37
C THR A 362 50.76 29.55 -8.73
N SER A 363 51.19 30.73 -9.18
CA SER A 363 52.01 30.83 -10.40
C SER A 363 53.36 30.14 -10.28
N THR A 364 53.90 29.97 -9.06
CA THR A 364 55.25 29.45 -8.82
C THR A 364 55.32 28.16 -8.00
N MET A 365 54.28 27.85 -7.20
CA MET A 365 54.32 26.79 -6.19
C MET A 365 53.07 25.90 -6.18
N ASN A 366 53.20 24.70 -5.59
CA ASN A 366 52.10 23.80 -5.24
C ASN A 366 52.20 23.38 -3.77
N TYR A 367 51.14 23.60 -3.00
CA TYR A 367 51.05 23.29 -1.58
C TYR A 367 49.99 22.21 -1.32
N ALA A 368 50.40 21.06 -0.77
CA ALA A 368 49.48 19.98 -0.38
C ALA A 368 48.98 20.17 1.05
N LEU A 369 47.70 20.47 1.20
CA LEU A 369 47.03 20.82 2.45
C LEU A 369 46.34 19.60 3.08
N VAL A 370 46.40 19.52 4.41
CA VAL A 370 45.69 18.56 5.27
C VAL A 370 45.02 19.32 6.43
N PRO A 371 43.98 18.78 7.08
CA PRO A 371 43.34 19.48 8.19
C PRO A 371 44.23 19.50 9.43
N MET A 372 44.11 20.54 10.23
CA MET A 372 44.68 20.54 11.57
C MET A 372 43.92 19.52 12.44
N ARG A 373 44.65 18.62 13.08
CA ARG A 373 44.07 17.61 13.97
C ARG A 373 44.22 18.05 15.43
N GLN A 374 43.11 18.11 16.16
CA GLN A 374 43.06 18.40 17.59
C GLN A 374 42.22 17.31 18.28
N ASP A 375 42.79 16.60 19.27
CA ASP A 375 42.15 15.52 20.02
C ASP A 375 41.54 14.38 19.17
N GLY A 376 42.15 14.10 18.02
CA GLY A 376 41.70 13.05 17.09
C GLY A 376 40.66 13.51 16.06
N SER A 377 40.07 14.70 16.24
CA SER A 377 39.13 15.31 15.30
C SER A 377 39.88 16.16 14.26
N ALA A 378 39.54 16.00 12.99
CA ALA A 378 40.06 16.81 11.90
C ALA A 378 39.17 18.05 11.71
N ALA A 379 39.78 19.23 11.73
CA ALA A 379 39.09 20.49 11.45
C ALA A 379 39.79 21.21 10.28
N TRP A 380 39.00 21.63 9.30
CA TRP A 380 39.47 22.32 8.10
C TRP A 380 39.37 23.85 8.21
N ASP A 381 39.15 24.37 9.42
CA ASP A 381 39.26 25.79 9.77
C ASP A 381 40.72 26.29 9.78
N VAL A 382 41.69 25.39 9.92
CA VAL A 382 43.13 25.64 9.76
C VAL A 382 43.72 24.55 8.85
N ALA A 383 44.30 24.95 7.71
CA ALA A 383 45.00 24.04 6.82
C ALA A 383 46.49 23.94 7.19
N VAL A 384 47.00 22.73 7.28
CA VAL A 384 48.43 22.44 7.45
C VAL A 384 49.01 22.00 6.11
N CYS A 385 49.98 22.76 5.61
CA CYS A 385 50.79 22.35 4.47
C CYS A 385 51.68 21.18 4.88
N SER A 386 51.36 20.00 4.34
CA SER A 386 52.11 18.76 4.54
C SER A 386 53.29 18.62 3.58
N ARG A 387 53.25 19.31 2.42
CA ARG A 387 54.29 19.29 1.39
C ARG A 387 54.19 20.54 0.51
N ALA A 388 55.30 21.22 0.26
CA ALA A 388 55.42 22.37 -0.62
C ALA A 388 56.47 22.09 -1.69
N GLU A 389 56.17 22.34 -2.96
CA GLU A 389 57.06 22.06 -4.08
C GLU A 389 56.96 23.14 -5.17
N PRO A 390 58.03 23.38 -5.95
CA PRO A 390 57.97 24.21 -7.13
C PRO A 390 56.91 23.70 -8.11
N ARG A 391 56.18 24.60 -8.76
CA ARG A 391 55.10 24.22 -9.69
C ARG A 391 55.65 23.41 -10.87
N PRO A 392 55.16 22.17 -11.11
CA PRO A 392 55.54 21.40 -12.29
C PRO A 392 54.88 21.96 -13.57
N GLU A 393 55.57 21.89 -14.71
CA GLU A 393 55.08 22.39 -16.01
C GLU A 393 53.78 21.73 -16.51
N ALA A 394 53.44 20.53 -16.02
CA ALA A 394 52.24 19.79 -16.37
C ALA A 394 51.47 19.31 -15.13
N LEU A 395 50.33 19.93 -14.84
CA LEU A 395 49.34 19.42 -13.88
C LEU A 395 48.45 18.39 -14.60
N ARG A 396 48.30 17.18 -14.04
CA ARG A 396 47.36 16.18 -14.56
C ARG A 396 45.93 16.62 -14.23
N ILE A 397 45.19 17.06 -15.25
CA ILE A 397 43.76 17.38 -15.15
C ILE A 397 42.99 16.05 -15.06
N GLY A 398 42.52 15.70 -13.86
CA GLY A 398 41.66 14.54 -13.64
C GLY A 398 40.81 14.73 -12.38
N ASP A 399 39.51 14.49 -12.51
CA ASP A 399 38.44 14.45 -11.48
C ASP A 399 38.58 15.39 -10.26
N GLN A 400 39.01 16.64 -10.51
CA GLN A 400 39.15 17.70 -9.52
C GLN A 400 38.35 18.93 -9.95
N ASP A 401 37.78 19.65 -8.98
CA ASP A 401 37.17 20.95 -9.16
C ASP A 401 38.20 22.05 -8.81
N GLU A 402 38.22 23.10 -9.63
CA GLU A 402 39.14 24.23 -9.52
C GLU A 402 38.39 25.45 -8.96
N HIS A 403 38.98 26.09 -7.95
CA HIS A 403 38.42 27.27 -7.28
C HIS A 403 39.46 28.37 -7.17
N ASP A 404 39.26 29.47 -7.89
CA ASP A 404 40.08 30.66 -7.70
C ASP A 404 39.75 31.32 -6.35
N LEU A 405 40.75 31.41 -5.47
CA LEU A 405 40.58 32.01 -4.15
C LEU A 405 40.73 33.52 -4.25
N VAL A 406 39.69 34.23 -3.83
CA VAL A 406 39.65 35.70 -3.80
C VAL A 406 39.76 36.21 -2.34
N GLN A 407 39.60 35.33 -1.36
CA GLN A 407 39.71 35.63 0.06
C GLN A 407 41.18 35.59 0.53
N PRO A 408 41.58 36.43 1.51
CA PRO A 408 42.95 36.44 2.02
C PRO A 408 43.30 35.15 2.75
N ILE A 409 44.56 34.73 2.65
CA ILE A 409 45.13 33.58 3.35
C ILE A 409 46.15 34.08 4.39
N GLU A 410 45.82 34.00 5.68
CA GLU A 410 46.74 34.35 6.76
C GLU A 410 47.69 33.17 7.04
N VAL A 411 48.96 33.34 6.67
CA VAL A 411 50.03 32.36 6.93
C VAL A 411 50.58 32.53 8.34
N VAL A 412 50.37 31.52 9.18
CA VAL A 412 50.77 31.49 10.60
C VAL A 412 51.96 30.56 10.86
N THR A 413 52.72 30.85 11.92
CA THR A 413 54.05 30.29 12.19
C THR A 413 54.07 29.14 13.19
N SER A 414 53.00 28.92 13.95
CA SER A 414 52.93 27.87 14.97
C SER A 414 51.48 27.47 15.24
N VAL A 415 51.30 26.28 15.84
CA VAL A 415 49.98 25.80 16.28
C VAL A 415 49.33 26.78 17.26
N ARG A 416 50.11 27.37 18.17
CA ARG A 416 49.60 28.37 19.11
C ARG A 416 49.10 29.62 18.40
N HIS A 417 49.86 30.12 17.42
CA HIS A 417 49.46 31.26 16.60
C HIS A 417 48.20 30.94 15.77
N ALA A 418 48.08 29.72 15.23
CA ALA A 418 46.88 29.28 14.52
C ALA A 418 45.64 29.29 15.43
N VAL A 419 45.76 28.78 16.67
CA VAL A 419 44.67 28.78 17.65
C VAL A 419 44.29 30.21 18.07
N ASP A 420 45.27 31.07 18.33
CA ASP A 420 45.04 32.46 18.71
C ASP A 420 44.39 33.25 17.55
N THR A 421 44.86 33.06 16.31
CA THR A 421 44.28 33.67 15.11
C THR A 421 42.87 33.16 14.84
N ARG A 422 42.62 31.85 14.99
CA ARG A 422 41.27 31.27 14.90
C ARG A 422 40.33 31.88 15.95
N ALA A 423 40.77 32.01 17.19
CA ALA A 423 39.97 32.61 18.27
C ALA A 423 39.71 34.10 18.02
N ARG A 424 40.68 34.83 17.45
CA ARG A 424 40.56 36.25 17.09
C ARG A 424 39.59 36.48 15.92
N LEU A 425 39.67 35.64 14.88
CA LEU A 425 38.80 35.71 13.70
C LEU A 425 37.40 35.18 13.99
N GLY A 426 37.27 34.20 14.90
CA GLY A 426 36.00 33.60 15.26
C GLY A 426 35.24 33.08 14.03
N PRO A 427 34.02 33.57 13.74
CA PRO A 427 33.24 33.16 12.57
C PRO A 427 33.81 33.64 11.22
N ASP A 428 34.77 34.58 11.22
CA ASP A 428 35.47 35.04 10.01
C ASP A 428 36.65 34.11 9.65
N ALA A 429 36.96 33.07 10.44
CA ALA A 429 37.87 32.03 10.01
C ALA A 429 37.16 31.11 9.00
N LEU A 430 37.67 31.07 7.77
CA LEU A 430 37.04 30.28 6.70
C LEU A 430 37.46 28.81 6.77
N ASP A 431 36.50 27.92 6.58
CA ASP A 431 36.72 26.49 6.49
C ASP A 431 37.11 26.12 5.05
N TRP A 432 38.31 25.55 4.89
CA TRP A 432 38.84 25.12 3.60
C TRP A 432 37.99 24.03 2.93
N SER A 433 37.27 23.21 3.71
CA SER A 433 36.34 22.18 3.20
C SER A 433 35.06 22.75 2.58
N ALA A 434 34.78 24.05 2.73
CA ALA A 434 33.62 24.69 2.11
C ALA A 434 33.62 24.63 0.58
N PHE A 435 34.78 24.43 -0.05
CA PHE A 435 34.92 24.24 -1.50
C PHE A 435 34.70 22.80 -1.95
N ALA A 436 34.67 21.84 -1.02
CA ALA A 436 34.22 20.50 -1.35
C ALA A 436 32.71 20.53 -1.57
N ALA A 437 32.24 20.18 -2.77
CA ALA A 437 30.82 19.92 -2.96
C ALA A 437 30.38 18.86 -1.94
N PRO A 438 29.34 19.09 -1.12
CA PRO A 438 28.77 18.01 -0.35
C PRO A 438 28.37 16.93 -1.36
N ARG A 439 28.58 15.65 -1.01
CA ARG A 439 27.96 14.55 -1.75
C ARG A 439 26.52 14.96 -2.02
N GLY A 440 26.19 15.30 -3.27
CA GLY A 440 24.80 15.41 -3.69
C GLY A 440 24.18 14.10 -3.24
N GLY A 441 23.20 14.19 -2.34
CA GLY A 441 22.86 13.09 -1.45
C GLY A 441 22.61 11.77 -2.15
N GLU A 442 23.64 10.97 -2.29
CA GLU A 442 23.58 9.56 -1.94
C GLU A 442 23.75 9.50 -0.42
N GLY A 443 22.70 9.94 0.27
CA GLY A 443 22.32 9.21 1.46
C GLY A 443 22.15 7.74 1.06
N ALA A 444 22.31 6.82 2.02
CA ALA A 444 21.94 5.42 1.82
C ALA A 444 20.67 5.34 0.95
N PRO A 445 20.64 4.48 -0.09
CA PRO A 445 19.62 4.51 -1.14
C PRO A 445 18.25 4.77 -0.53
N ASN A 446 17.58 5.83 -0.99
CA ASN A 446 16.27 6.21 -0.47
C ASN A 446 15.37 4.98 -0.52
N ARG A 447 15.12 4.35 0.63
CA ARG A 447 14.39 3.07 0.70
C ARG A 447 13.02 3.18 0.06
N SER A 448 12.40 4.36 0.11
CA SER A 448 11.12 4.62 -0.57
C SER A 448 11.22 4.46 -2.09
N ASP A 449 12.33 4.89 -2.70
CA ASP A 449 12.59 4.68 -4.12
C ASP A 449 12.84 3.20 -4.45
N LEU A 450 13.56 2.48 -3.58
CA LEU A 450 13.73 1.03 -3.72
C LEU A 450 12.38 0.30 -3.72
N ILE A 451 11.49 0.62 -2.76
CA ILE A 451 10.13 0.05 -2.68
C ILE A 451 9.33 0.36 -3.96
N ARG A 452 9.33 1.62 -4.41
CA ARG A 452 8.63 2.03 -5.64
C ARG A 452 9.15 1.29 -6.87
N ARG A 453 10.47 1.26 -7.07
CA ARG A 453 11.13 0.56 -8.19
C ARG A 453 10.85 -0.93 -8.16
N SER A 454 10.79 -1.53 -6.98
CA SER A 454 10.49 -2.96 -6.80
C SER A 454 9.05 -3.28 -7.19
N LEU A 455 8.07 -2.46 -6.77
CA LEU A 455 6.68 -2.61 -7.20
C LEU A 455 6.51 -2.36 -8.70
N LEU A 456 7.24 -1.38 -9.25
CA LEU A 456 7.28 -1.13 -10.68
C LEU A 456 7.82 -2.34 -11.44
N LEU A 457 8.90 -2.96 -10.94
CA LEU A 457 9.47 -4.17 -11.52
C LEU A 457 8.45 -5.31 -11.52
N VAL A 458 7.73 -5.55 -10.40
CA VAL A 458 6.63 -6.54 -10.36
C VAL A 458 5.62 -6.26 -11.47
N GLN A 459 5.18 -5.01 -11.62
CA GLN A 459 4.16 -4.63 -12.58
C GLN A 459 4.63 -4.76 -14.04
N VAL A 460 5.88 -4.41 -14.32
CA VAL A 460 6.50 -4.54 -15.66
C VAL A 460 6.67 -6.01 -16.02
N ILE A 461 7.16 -6.85 -15.10
CA ILE A 461 7.29 -8.29 -15.35
C ILE A 461 5.91 -8.93 -15.60
N GLU A 462 4.88 -8.58 -14.83
CA GLU A 462 3.50 -9.02 -15.07
C GLU A 462 3.03 -8.60 -16.48
N ALA A 463 3.25 -7.35 -16.87
CA ALA A 463 2.85 -6.83 -18.17
C ALA A 463 3.61 -7.53 -19.32
N VAL A 464 4.92 -7.76 -19.19
CA VAL A 464 5.72 -8.50 -20.18
C VAL A 464 5.21 -9.93 -20.31
N VAL A 465 4.99 -10.63 -19.19
CA VAL A 465 4.47 -11.99 -19.18
C VAL A 465 3.10 -12.08 -19.85
N LYS A 466 2.22 -11.10 -19.61
CA LYS A 466 0.89 -10.99 -20.25
C LYS A 466 0.99 -10.65 -21.73
N SER A 467 1.91 -9.78 -22.13
CA SER A 467 2.11 -9.41 -23.54
C SER A 467 2.53 -10.59 -24.42
N LEU A 468 3.17 -11.60 -23.83
CA LEU A 468 3.59 -12.82 -24.51
C LEU A 468 2.45 -13.85 -24.64
N GLU A 469 1.26 -13.55 -24.10
CA GLU A 469 0.00 -14.28 -24.35
C GLU A 469 -0.76 -13.72 -25.56
N VAL A 470 -0.13 -12.82 -26.32
CA VAL A 470 -0.58 -12.35 -27.64
C VAL A 470 0.06 -13.21 -28.72
N TYR A 471 -0.72 -14.12 -29.30
CA TYR A 471 -0.17 -15.20 -30.13
C TYR A 471 -0.04 -14.77 -31.60
N PRO A 472 1.17 -14.79 -32.19
CA PRO A 472 1.34 -14.55 -33.62
C PRO A 472 0.72 -15.70 -34.43
N VAL A 473 -0.15 -15.36 -35.38
CA VAL A 473 -0.88 -16.31 -36.20
C VAL A 473 -0.75 -15.97 -37.68
N GLU A 474 -0.78 -17.01 -38.52
CA GLU A 474 -0.94 -16.85 -39.96
C GLU A 474 -2.32 -17.37 -40.39
N VAL A 475 -2.95 -16.66 -41.31
CA VAL A 475 -4.24 -17.05 -41.92
C VAL A 475 -3.95 -18.01 -43.07
N LEU A 476 -4.51 -19.21 -43.00
CA LEU A 476 -4.37 -20.24 -44.02
C LEU A 476 -5.48 -20.16 -45.07
N GLU A 477 -6.70 -19.88 -44.62
CA GLU A 477 -7.91 -19.83 -45.45
C GLU A 477 -8.95 -18.90 -44.82
N SER A 478 -9.68 -18.15 -45.64
CA SER A 478 -10.86 -17.39 -45.23
C SER A 478 -12.02 -17.80 -46.13
N GLU A 479 -13.13 -18.22 -45.52
CA GLU A 479 -14.29 -18.75 -46.24
C GLU A 479 -15.59 -18.12 -45.74
N GLN A 480 -16.62 -18.10 -46.60
CA GLN A 480 -17.96 -17.66 -46.23
C GLN A 480 -18.93 -18.82 -46.45
N VAL A 481 -19.54 -19.31 -45.37
CA VAL A 481 -20.46 -20.45 -45.40
C VAL A 481 -21.81 -20.02 -44.83
N SER A 482 -22.86 -20.12 -45.65
CA SER A 482 -24.24 -19.79 -45.24
C SER A 482 -24.41 -18.39 -44.63
N GLY A 483 -23.66 -17.40 -45.13
CA GLY A 483 -23.69 -16.01 -44.66
C GLY A 483 -22.80 -15.69 -43.46
N ARG A 484 -22.15 -16.69 -42.85
CA ARG A 484 -21.15 -16.54 -41.79
C ARG A 484 -19.75 -16.57 -42.36
N ARG A 485 -18.83 -15.80 -41.79
CA ARG A 485 -17.42 -15.75 -42.19
C ARG A 485 -16.58 -16.60 -41.25
N PHE A 486 -15.60 -17.31 -41.80
CA PHE A 486 -14.65 -18.08 -41.03
C PHE A 486 -13.22 -17.79 -41.48
N ALA A 487 -12.29 -17.81 -40.51
CA ALA A 487 -10.85 -17.80 -40.75
C ALA A 487 -10.21 -19.04 -40.14
N VAL A 488 -9.40 -19.74 -40.93
CA VAL A 488 -8.59 -20.87 -40.49
C VAL A 488 -7.17 -20.36 -40.27
N VAL A 489 -6.67 -20.48 -39.05
CA VAL A 489 -5.37 -19.94 -38.64
C VAL A 489 -4.48 -20.99 -37.99
N ARG A 490 -3.18 -20.76 -37.98
CA ARG A 490 -2.23 -21.53 -37.15
C ARG A 490 -1.19 -20.61 -36.52
N ALA A 491 -0.50 -21.09 -35.49
CA ALA A 491 0.63 -20.38 -34.92
C ALA A 491 1.69 -20.13 -36.00
N GLN A 492 2.19 -18.89 -36.08
CA GLN A 492 3.26 -18.54 -37.03
C GLN A 492 4.53 -19.34 -36.68
N PRO A 493 5.08 -20.15 -37.60
CA PRO A 493 6.25 -20.97 -37.31
C PRO A 493 7.51 -20.11 -37.13
N GLN A 494 8.39 -20.51 -36.21
CA GLN A 494 9.71 -19.90 -35.99
C GLN A 494 9.69 -18.37 -35.72
N ASN A 495 8.59 -17.85 -35.18
CA ASN A 495 8.48 -16.43 -34.86
C ASN A 495 9.45 -16.02 -33.73
N GLU A 496 9.90 -14.77 -33.75
CA GLU A 496 10.85 -14.25 -32.74
C GLU A 496 10.27 -14.27 -31.32
N ARG A 497 8.95 -14.09 -31.20
CA ARG A 497 8.23 -14.12 -29.93
C ARG A 497 8.35 -15.46 -29.21
N ASP A 498 8.30 -16.58 -29.93
CA ASP A 498 8.43 -17.93 -29.36
C ASP A 498 9.85 -18.17 -28.84
N ARG A 499 10.86 -17.68 -29.57
CA ARG A 499 12.26 -17.74 -29.11
C ARG A 499 12.43 -16.94 -27.82
N ILE A 500 11.80 -15.77 -27.75
CA ILE A 500 11.83 -14.88 -26.59
C ILE A 500 11.06 -15.50 -25.41
N ALA A 501 9.84 -15.97 -25.64
CA ALA A 501 8.99 -16.64 -24.65
C ALA A 501 9.73 -17.83 -24.02
N LYS A 502 10.40 -18.64 -24.84
CA LYS A 502 11.20 -19.79 -24.39
C LYS A 502 12.37 -19.38 -23.49
N ARG A 503 13.06 -18.28 -23.80
CA ARG A 503 14.18 -17.77 -23.00
C ARG A 503 13.76 -17.38 -21.59
N ILE A 504 12.60 -16.72 -21.44
CA ILE A 504 12.02 -16.42 -20.13
C ILE A 504 11.16 -17.55 -19.54
N GLY A 505 11.22 -18.75 -20.13
CA GLY A 505 10.63 -19.98 -19.60
C GLY A 505 9.12 -20.13 -19.81
N LEU A 506 8.56 -19.53 -20.85
CA LEU A 506 7.16 -19.62 -21.29
C LEU A 506 6.97 -20.58 -22.47
N THR A 507 5.72 -20.99 -22.70
CA THR A 507 5.34 -21.87 -23.82
C THR A 507 5.31 -21.11 -25.14
N GLU A 508 5.84 -21.73 -26.19
CA GLU A 508 5.77 -21.27 -27.59
C GLU A 508 4.29 -21.19 -28.05
N ALA A 509 3.97 -20.29 -28.97
CA ALA A 509 2.61 -20.04 -29.46
C ALA A 509 1.95 -21.29 -30.04
N SER A 510 2.70 -22.12 -30.76
CA SER A 510 2.18 -23.41 -31.26
C SER A 510 1.73 -24.33 -30.13
N ALA A 511 2.54 -24.46 -29.08
CA ALA A 511 2.19 -25.21 -27.88
C ALA A 511 1.08 -24.55 -27.07
N ALA A 512 1.00 -23.22 -27.07
CA ALA A 512 -0.03 -22.45 -26.36
C ALA A 512 -1.39 -22.55 -27.05
N LEU A 513 -1.48 -22.39 -28.38
CA LEU A 513 -2.72 -22.56 -29.13
C LEU A 513 -3.21 -24.01 -29.06
N LYS A 514 -2.30 -24.98 -29.19
CA LYS A 514 -2.60 -26.38 -28.92
C LYS A 514 -3.14 -26.54 -27.52
N ARG A 515 -2.50 -25.92 -26.53
CA ARG A 515 -2.97 -25.97 -25.15
C ARG A 515 -4.40 -25.41 -25.00
N LEU A 516 -4.66 -24.24 -25.58
CA LEU A 516 -5.92 -23.52 -25.45
C LEU A 516 -7.08 -24.26 -26.14
N PHE A 517 -6.87 -24.70 -27.38
CA PHE A 517 -7.92 -25.20 -28.27
C PHE A 517 -7.97 -26.74 -28.36
N GLU A 518 -6.85 -27.46 -28.25
CA GLU A 518 -6.81 -28.94 -28.34
C GLU A 518 -6.71 -29.64 -26.98
N ASP A 519 -6.05 -29.03 -25.99
CA ASP A 519 -5.69 -29.73 -24.75
C ASP A 519 -6.53 -29.31 -23.54
N ASP A 520 -6.90 -28.04 -23.38
CA ASP A 520 -7.62 -27.53 -22.21
C ASP A 520 -9.07 -27.14 -22.52
N HIS A 521 -9.42 -26.78 -23.78
CA HIS A 521 -10.73 -26.22 -24.21
C HIS A 521 -11.17 -25.09 -23.27
N ARG A 522 -10.21 -24.41 -22.63
CA ARG A 522 -10.51 -23.51 -21.51
C ARG A 522 -11.33 -22.32 -21.99
N ASP A 523 -11.04 -21.90 -23.22
CA ASP A 523 -11.47 -20.67 -23.87
C ASP A 523 -12.16 -20.93 -25.21
N ALA A 524 -12.73 -22.13 -25.43
CA ALA A 524 -13.56 -22.42 -26.61
C ALA A 524 -14.81 -21.53 -26.66
N ASP A 525 -15.38 -21.22 -25.50
CA ASP A 525 -16.49 -20.26 -25.34
C ASP A 525 -16.01 -18.81 -25.13
N ALA A 526 -14.68 -18.57 -25.12
CA ALA A 526 -14.16 -17.22 -24.95
C ALA A 526 -14.21 -16.47 -26.27
N GLN A 527 -14.49 -15.17 -26.18
CA GLN A 527 -14.38 -14.26 -27.31
C GLN A 527 -12.91 -13.89 -27.53
N TRP A 528 -12.48 -13.99 -28.77
CA TRP A 528 -11.13 -13.71 -29.25
C TRP A 528 -11.16 -12.51 -30.18
N ARG A 529 -9.98 -11.94 -30.45
CA ARG A 529 -9.80 -10.91 -31.46
C ARG A 529 -8.56 -11.18 -32.29
N PHE A 530 -8.68 -10.93 -33.58
CA PHE A 530 -7.54 -10.78 -34.47
C PHE A 530 -7.13 -9.31 -34.49
N SER A 531 -5.85 -9.05 -34.21
CA SER A 531 -5.29 -7.71 -34.11
C SER A 531 -4.01 -7.61 -34.91
N GLN A 532 -3.75 -6.43 -35.50
CA GLN A 532 -2.43 -6.08 -36.07
C GLN A 532 -1.46 -5.56 -34.99
N ALA A 533 -1.95 -5.33 -33.75
CA ALA A 533 -1.16 -4.81 -32.65
C ALA A 533 -0.50 -5.92 -31.82
N ALA A 534 0.84 -5.99 -31.90
CA ALA A 534 1.62 -6.94 -31.11
C ALA A 534 1.65 -6.57 -29.62
N SER A 535 1.89 -5.30 -29.29
CA SER A 535 2.13 -4.83 -27.92
C SER A 535 0.84 -4.59 -27.12
N LEU A 536 0.98 -4.59 -25.80
CA LEU A 536 -0.08 -4.08 -24.92
C LEU A 536 -0.16 -2.55 -25.04
N GLY A 537 -1.38 -1.99 -24.96
CA GLY A 537 -1.62 -0.54 -24.98
C GLY A 537 -1.56 0.12 -26.37
N ALA A 538 -1.36 -0.67 -27.44
CA ALA A 538 -1.44 -0.20 -28.82
C ALA A 538 -2.90 -0.02 -29.29
N SER A 539 -3.08 0.77 -30.36
CA SER A 539 -4.40 1.06 -30.94
C SER A 539 -5.08 -0.21 -31.48
N ARG A 540 -6.39 -0.32 -31.21
CA ARG A 540 -7.23 -1.49 -31.55
C ARG A 540 -8.35 -1.19 -32.54
N ARG A 541 -8.23 -0.10 -33.30
CA ARG A 541 -9.32 0.40 -34.17
C ARG A 541 -9.77 -0.57 -35.26
N ASN A 542 -8.92 -1.55 -35.61
CA ASN A 542 -9.17 -2.52 -36.69
C ASN A 542 -9.18 -3.97 -36.17
N ASP A 543 -9.40 -4.18 -34.87
CA ASP A 543 -9.46 -5.52 -34.31
C ASP A 543 -10.76 -6.22 -34.76
N VAL A 544 -10.65 -7.45 -35.24
CA VAL A 544 -11.79 -8.27 -35.70
C VAL A 544 -12.15 -9.27 -34.62
N THR A 545 -13.40 -9.26 -34.15
CA THR A 545 -13.91 -10.24 -33.18
C THR A 545 -13.97 -11.64 -33.81
N ALA A 546 -13.61 -12.64 -33.01
CA ALA A 546 -13.49 -14.02 -33.42
C ALA A 546 -14.02 -14.97 -32.32
N THR A 547 -14.82 -15.96 -32.71
CA THR A 547 -15.26 -17.05 -31.83
C THR A 547 -14.65 -18.35 -32.33
N PHE A 548 -14.04 -19.13 -31.44
CA PHE A 548 -13.45 -20.41 -31.82
C PHE A 548 -14.54 -21.38 -32.29
N ALA A 549 -14.34 -22.00 -33.46
CA ALA A 549 -15.30 -22.92 -34.06
C ALA A 549 -14.88 -24.38 -33.89
N ASP A 550 -13.76 -24.78 -34.50
CA ASP A 550 -13.24 -26.15 -34.42
C ASP A 550 -11.73 -26.24 -34.72
N VAL A 551 -11.16 -27.43 -34.47
CA VAL A 551 -9.80 -27.79 -34.87
C VAL A 551 -9.87 -28.54 -36.19
N GLN A 552 -9.05 -28.14 -37.16
CA GLN A 552 -8.99 -28.76 -38.48
C GLN A 552 -7.57 -29.19 -38.83
N GLU A 553 -7.46 -30.12 -39.78
CA GLU A 553 -6.18 -30.51 -40.35
C GLU A 553 -6.01 -29.81 -41.70
N HIS A 554 -4.97 -28.98 -41.82
CA HIS A 554 -4.65 -28.27 -43.05
C HIS A 554 -3.26 -28.69 -43.53
N ARG A 555 -3.20 -29.43 -44.65
CA ARG A 555 -1.96 -29.95 -45.27
C ARG A 555 -1.07 -30.76 -44.30
N GLY A 556 -1.67 -31.65 -43.50
CA GLY A 556 -0.95 -32.51 -42.56
C GLY A 556 -0.47 -31.81 -41.27
N ARG A 557 -0.98 -30.59 -40.99
CA ARG A 557 -0.68 -29.83 -39.78
C ARG A 557 -1.98 -29.33 -39.16
N THR A 558 -2.02 -29.24 -37.84
CA THR A 558 -3.18 -28.73 -37.12
C THR A 558 -3.38 -27.23 -37.37
N ALA A 559 -4.63 -26.84 -37.55
CA ALA A 559 -5.11 -25.46 -37.70
C ALA A 559 -6.38 -25.26 -36.88
N TYR A 560 -6.72 -24.00 -36.60
CA TYR A 560 -7.82 -23.60 -35.74
C TYR A 560 -8.76 -22.71 -36.54
N ARG A 561 -10.03 -23.06 -36.61
CA ARG A 561 -11.04 -22.28 -37.32
C ARG A 561 -11.79 -21.38 -36.35
N PHE A 562 -12.01 -20.14 -36.76
CA PHE A 562 -12.75 -19.13 -36.00
C PHE A 562 -13.87 -18.56 -36.86
N GLU A 563 -15.06 -18.41 -36.29
CA GLU A 563 -16.13 -17.56 -36.84
C GLU A 563 -15.76 -16.09 -36.57
N ILE A 564 -15.80 -15.23 -37.59
CA ILE A 564 -15.38 -13.83 -37.50
C ILE A 564 -16.52 -12.88 -37.92
N ASP A 565 -16.60 -11.73 -37.26
CA ASP A 565 -17.67 -10.75 -37.54
C ASP A 565 -17.39 -9.95 -38.83
N GLU A 566 -16.13 -9.63 -39.08
CA GLU A 566 -15.66 -8.80 -40.19
C GLU A 566 -14.53 -9.49 -40.98
N ASP A 567 -14.27 -9.04 -42.19
CA ASP A 567 -13.16 -9.59 -43.00
C ASP A 567 -11.81 -9.18 -42.39
N LEU A 568 -10.87 -10.13 -42.31
CA LEU A 568 -9.54 -9.85 -41.78
C LEU A 568 -8.79 -8.84 -42.66
N PRO A 569 -7.92 -7.99 -42.08
CA PRO A 569 -7.16 -7.00 -42.84
C PRO A 569 -6.33 -7.64 -43.97
N SER A 570 -6.46 -7.11 -45.19
CA SER A 570 -5.79 -7.64 -46.40
C SER A 570 -4.35 -7.17 -46.60
N ASP A 571 -3.81 -6.37 -45.67
CA ASP A 571 -2.64 -5.53 -45.86
C ASP A 571 -1.31 -6.30 -45.81
N GLY A 572 -1.34 -7.62 -45.63
CA GLY A 572 -0.16 -8.49 -45.55
C GLY A 572 0.69 -8.32 -44.28
N GLY A 573 0.25 -7.49 -43.33
CA GLY A 573 0.91 -7.28 -42.04
C GLY A 573 0.79 -8.47 -41.08
N PRO A 574 1.61 -8.51 -40.01
CA PRO A 574 1.54 -9.56 -39.01
C PRO A 574 0.20 -9.51 -38.27
N LEU A 575 -0.40 -10.70 -38.06
CA LEU A 575 -1.68 -10.85 -37.36
C LEU A 575 -1.47 -11.58 -36.04
N PHE A 576 -2.19 -11.15 -35.01
CA PHE A 576 -2.10 -11.71 -33.66
C PHE A 576 -3.48 -12.12 -33.18
N LEU A 577 -3.56 -13.27 -32.53
CA LEU A 577 -4.75 -13.75 -31.83
C LEU A 577 -4.64 -13.36 -30.35
N ARG A 578 -5.66 -12.68 -29.84
CA ARG A 578 -5.71 -12.13 -28.47
C ARG A 578 -7.03 -12.45 -27.78
N PRO A 579 -7.04 -12.68 -26.46
CA PRO A 579 -8.28 -12.74 -25.68
C PRO A 579 -8.99 -11.37 -25.65
N GLU A 580 -10.32 -11.34 -25.72
CA GLU A 580 -11.07 -10.07 -25.60
C GLU A 580 -10.84 -9.36 -24.24
N ARG A 581 -10.66 -10.14 -23.17
CA ARG A 581 -10.40 -9.66 -21.79
C ARG A 581 -9.10 -8.85 -21.63
N ASP A 582 -8.23 -8.79 -22.63
CA ASP A 582 -6.99 -8.01 -22.61
C ASP A 582 -7.24 -6.51 -22.37
N ALA A 583 -8.35 -5.96 -22.85
CA ALA A 583 -8.69 -4.55 -22.65
C ALA A 583 -8.82 -4.20 -21.16
N GLY A 584 -9.54 -5.04 -20.41
CA GLY A 584 -9.69 -4.89 -18.97
C GLY A 584 -8.35 -5.04 -18.24
N THR A 585 -7.52 -5.97 -18.68
CA THR A 585 -6.18 -6.23 -18.09
C THR A 585 -5.25 -5.04 -18.28
N GLU A 586 -5.16 -4.47 -19.49
CA GLU A 586 -4.37 -3.26 -19.75
C GLU A 586 -4.86 -2.07 -18.93
N GLY A 587 -6.19 -1.91 -18.83
CA GLY A 587 -6.80 -0.91 -17.96
C GLY A 587 -6.33 -1.05 -16.51
N VAL A 588 -6.37 -2.26 -15.94
CA VAL A 588 -5.92 -2.57 -14.57
C VAL A 588 -4.43 -2.27 -14.37
N ILE A 589 -3.57 -2.71 -15.29
CA ILE A 589 -2.12 -2.43 -15.23
C ILE A 589 -1.87 -0.91 -15.22
N ALA A 590 -2.53 -0.16 -16.10
CA ALA A 590 -2.40 1.29 -16.15
C ALA A 590 -2.82 1.98 -14.83
N ARG A 591 -3.87 1.49 -14.15
CA ARG A 591 -4.27 2.02 -12.83
C ARG A 591 -3.20 1.78 -11.78
N ARG A 592 -2.67 0.55 -11.74
CA ARG A 592 -1.63 0.15 -10.78
C ARG A 592 -0.36 0.99 -10.97
N LEU A 593 0.05 1.26 -12.21
CA LEU A 593 1.19 2.15 -12.50
C LEU A 593 0.99 3.56 -11.95
N ARG A 594 -0.21 4.13 -12.12
CA ARG A 594 -0.54 5.45 -11.55
C ARG A 594 -0.52 5.44 -10.02
N ASN A 595 -1.01 4.38 -9.38
CA ASN A 595 -0.90 4.21 -7.92
C ASN A 595 0.56 4.04 -7.46
N ILE A 596 1.40 3.29 -8.20
CA ILE A 596 2.85 3.16 -7.91
C ILE A 596 3.54 4.53 -7.99
N LYS A 597 3.18 5.36 -8.98
CA LYS A 597 3.70 6.72 -9.11
C LYS A 597 3.26 7.60 -7.93
N ALA A 598 2.00 7.49 -7.53
CA ALA A 598 1.43 8.24 -6.41
C ALA A 598 2.03 7.83 -5.04
N LEU A 599 2.61 6.62 -4.93
CA LEU A 599 3.25 6.11 -3.71
C LEU A 599 4.38 7.03 -3.20
N THR A 600 5.03 7.80 -4.08
CA THR A 600 6.04 8.81 -3.71
C THR A 600 5.51 9.86 -2.71
N THR A 601 4.19 10.03 -2.65
CA THR A 601 3.52 10.98 -1.75
C THR A 601 3.17 10.38 -0.37
N ARG A 602 3.43 9.09 -0.12
CA ARG A 602 3.01 8.33 1.07
C ARG A 602 4.18 7.55 1.69
N VAL A 603 5.05 8.27 2.41
CA VAL A 603 6.24 7.66 3.05
C VAL A 603 5.86 6.71 4.18
N ASP A 604 4.76 6.95 4.89
CA ASP A 604 4.23 6.03 5.89
C ASP A 604 3.96 4.63 5.33
N LEU A 605 3.45 4.55 4.09
CA LEU A 605 3.19 3.28 3.41
C LEU A 605 4.50 2.66 2.89
N THR A 606 5.43 3.44 2.34
CA THR A 606 6.72 2.88 1.90
C THR A 606 7.54 2.34 3.06
N GLU A 607 7.57 3.02 4.22
CA GLU A 607 8.20 2.51 5.44
C GLU A 607 7.50 1.24 5.96
N MET A 608 6.16 1.19 5.89
CA MET A 608 5.38 -0.01 6.25
C MET A 608 5.67 -1.19 5.32
N LEU A 609 5.83 -0.94 4.01
CA LEU A 609 6.18 -1.99 3.04
C LEU A 609 7.63 -2.45 3.19
N ASP A 610 8.54 -1.57 3.61
CA ASP A 610 9.92 -1.91 3.94
C ASP A 610 9.98 -2.82 5.18
N ASP A 611 9.44 -2.39 6.32
CA ASP A 611 9.30 -3.26 7.49
C ASP A 611 8.12 -2.83 8.36
N PRO A 612 6.99 -3.57 8.31
CA PRO A 612 5.78 -3.17 9.05
C PRO A 612 5.97 -3.20 10.56
N TRP A 613 6.90 -4.02 11.08
CA TRP A 613 7.19 -4.06 12.51
C TRP A 613 8.04 -2.86 12.96
N ARG A 614 8.95 -2.37 12.10
CA ARG A 614 9.80 -1.21 12.43
C ARG A 614 8.98 0.06 12.62
N VAL A 615 7.91 0.21 11.85
CA VAL A 615 6.97 1.34 11.97
C VAL A 615 5.86 1.11 12.99
N ARG A 616 5.84 -0.06 13.65
CA ARG A 616 4.81 -0.44 14.61
C ARG A 616 4.75 0.57 15.75
N ARG A 617 3.55 1.03 16.08
CA ARG A 617 3.29 1.87 17.24
C ARG A 617 2.07 1.38 18.01
N SER A 618 2.06 1.67 19.29
CA SER A 618 0.88 1.43 20.11
C SER A 618 -0.20 2.46 19.74
N SER A 619 -1.39 1.98 19.42
CA SER A 619 -2.58 2.81 19.33
C SER A 619 -2.97 3.32 20.71
N ARG A 620 -3.47 4.55 20.76
CA ARG A 620 -4.07 5.13 21.98
C ARG A 620 -5.55 4.78 22.12
N GLU A 621 -6.19 4.33 21.05
CA GLU A 621 -7.50 3.69 21.12
C GLU A 621 -7.28 2.23 21.52
N THR A 622 -7.20 1.93 22.82
CA THR A 622 -7.20 0.55 23.34
C THR A 622 -8.60 0.19 23.85
N LEU A 623 -9.00 -1.06 23.70
CA LEU A 623 -10.27 -1.54 24.28
C LEU A 623 -10.08 -1.69 25.79
N ASP A 624 -10.77 -0.85 26.57
CA ASP A 624 -10.71 -0.88 28.03
C ASP A 624 -11.54 -2.04 28.63
N ASP A 625 -11.51 -2.19 29.95
CA ASP A 625 -12.24 -3.27 30.63
C ASP A 625 -13.77 -3.18 30.41
N GLU A 626 -14.32 -1.98 30.20
CA GLU A 626 -15.74 -1.80 29.89
C GLU A 626 -16.05 -2.23 28.44
N ASP A 627 -15.17 -1.91 27.48
CA ASP A 627 -15.29 -2.35 26.09
C ASP A 627 -15.16 -3.87 25.91
N GLN A 628 -14.37 -4.50 26.79
CA GLN A 628 -14.20 -5.96 26.84
C GLN A 628 -15.34 -6.67 27.58
N ALA A 629 -16.12 -5.96 28.39
CA ALA A 629 -17.35 -6.45 29.02
C ALA A 629 -18.59 -6.31 28.12
N ASP A 630 -18.44 -5.83 26.87
CA ASP A 630 -19.50 -5.83 25.86
C ASP A 630 -19.90 -7.27 25.50
N GLU A 631 -21.19 -7.57 25.52
CA GLU A 631 -21.77 -8.87 25.14
C GLU A 631 -21.27 -9.36 23.77
N HIS A 632 -21.08 -8.45 22.81
CA HIS A 632 -20.54 -8.80 21.48
C HIS A 632 -19.07 -9.19 21.53
N PHE A 633 -18.28 -8.61 22.46
CA PHE A 633 -16.89 -9.02 22.70
C PHE A 633 -16.86 -10.41 23.32
N GLU A 634 -17.73 -10.66 24.29
CA GLU A 634 -17.82 -11.94 24.98
C GLU A 634 -18.35 -13.07 24.08
N ASP A 635 -19.12 -12.75 23.04
CA ASP A 635 -19.52 -13.72 22.01
C ASP A 635 -18.36 -14.18 21.11
N LEU A 636 -17.27 -13.40 21.02
CA LEU A 636 -16.09 -13.80 20.24
C LEU A 636 -15.32 -14.92 20.97
N ASP A 637 -14.78 -15.87 20.21
CA ASP A 637 -13.77 -16.80 20.72
C ASP A 637 -12.46 -16.09 21.07
N VAL A 638 -11.68 -16.73 21.94
CA VAL A 638 -10.40 -16.20 22.44
C VAL A 638 -9.47 -15.72 21.31
N PRO A 639 -9.22 -16.50 20.22
CA PRO A 639 -8.38 -16.03 19.12
C PRO A 639 -8.89 -14.74 18.46
N LYS A 640 -10.21 -14.57 18.32
CA LYS A 640 -10.80 -13.33 17.78
C LYS A 640 -10.70 -12.16 18.74
N ARG A 641 -10.86 -12.39 20.04
CA ARG A 641 -10.67 -11.35 21.06
C ARG A 641 -9.23 -10.87 21.06
N GLU A 642 -8.27 -11.78 21.05
CA GLU A 642 -6.84 -11.46 20.97
C GLU A 642 -6.50 -10.72 19.66
N ALA A 643 -7.02 -11.19 18.52
CA ALA A 643 -6.85 -10.51 17.24
C ALA A 643 -7.47 -9.10 17.26
N LEU A 644 -8.65 -8.92 17.85
CA LEU A 644 -9.31 -7.63 17.98
C LEU A 644 -8.53 -6.68 18.90
N LEU A 645 -8.01 -7.17 20.03
CA LEU A 645 -7.15 -6.39 20.93
C LEU A 645 -5.84 -5.97 20.26
N GLY A 646 -5.18 -6.90 19.57
CA GLY A 646 -3.96 -6.62 18.81
C GLY A 646 -4.20 -5.60 17.68
N LEU A 647 -5.29 -5.77 16.94
CA LEU A 647 -5.77 -4.85 15.91
C LEU A 647 -6.04 -3.44 16.47
N TRP A 648 -6.71 -3.36 17.62
CA TRP A 648 -7.05 -2.07 18.21
C TRP A 648 -5.81 -1.36 18.73
N SER A 649 -4.87 -2.11 19.32
CA SER A 649 -3.65 -1.60 19.96
C SER A 649 -2.46 -1.37 19.02
N THR A 650 -2.54 -1.76 17.75
CA THR A 650 -1.38 -1.72 16.82
C THR A 650 -1.64 -0.83 15.61
N LEU A 651 -0.73 0.11 15.36
CA LEU A 651 -0.66 0.95 14.16
C LEU A 651 0.67 0.74 13.43
N PRO A 652 0.76 1.05 12.13
CA PRO A 652 -0.33 1.45 11.24
C PRO A 652 -1.09 0.25 10.64
N SER A 653 -0.59 -0.97 10.82
CA SER A 653 -1.14 -2.15 10.13
C SER A 653 -1.16 -3.37 11.03
N TYR A 654 -2.19 -4.18 10.87
CA TYR A 654 -2.34 -5.44 11.58
C TYR A 654 -2.84 -6.54 10.63
N PHE A 655 -2.27 -7.73 10.78
CA PHE A 655 -2.50 -8.86 9.88
C PHE A 655 -3.24 -9.98 10.61
N VAL A 656 -4.28 -10.52 9.99
CA VAL A 656 -5.05 -11.63 10.56
C VAL A 656 -5.05 -12.79 9.59
N VAL A 657 -4.41 -13.88 10.00
CA VAL A 657 -4.44 -15.15 9.28
C VAL A 657 -5.71 -15.88 9.67
N GLY A 658 -6.55 -16.17 8.68
CA GLY A 658 -7.85 -16.80 8.89
C GLY A 658 -8.02 -18.11 8.10
N PRO A 659 -7.65 -19.25 8.70
CA PRO A 659 -7.93 -20.59 8.16
C PRO A 659 -9.42 -20.81 7.78
N PRO A 660 -9.74 -21.86 7.00
CA PRO A 660 -11.12 -22.17 6.61
C PRO A 660 -12.04 -22.33 7.82
N GLY A 661 -13.20 -21.66 7.76
CA GLY A 661 -14.25 -21.83 8.76
C GLY A 661 -14.05 -21.08 10.08
N VAL A 662 -12.99 -20.28 10.24
CA VAL A 662 -12.73 -19.54 11.48
C VAL A 662 -13.54 -18.24 11.61
N GLY A 663 -14.32 -17.84 10.60
CA GLY A 663 -15.16 -16.64 10.69
C GLY A 663 -14.41 -15.31 10.54
N LYS A 664 -13.53 -15.21 9.53
CA LYS A 664 -12.81 -13.98 9.13
C LYS A 664 -13.71 -12.74 9.08
N THR A 665 -14.84 -12.87 8.38
CA THR A 665 -15.83 -11.80 8.17
C THR A 665 -16.42 -11.27 9.48
N ARG A 666 -16.54 -12.12 10.53
CA ARG A 666 -17.06 -11.70 11.85
C ARG A 666 -16.15 -10.65 12.52
N LEU A 667 -14.83 -10.79 12.38
CA LEU A 667 -13.87 -9.82 12.92
C LEU A 667 -13.98 -8.47 12.18
N ALA A 668 -14.14 -8.50 10.85
CA ALA A 668 -14.36 -7.30 10.05
C ALA A 668 -15.67 -6.58 10.43
N THR A 669 -16.78 -7.31 10.53
CA THR A 669 -18.08 -6.73 10.93
C THR A 669 -18.06 -6.18 12.36
N GLU A 670 -17.35 -6.84 13.28
CA GLU A 670 -17.22 -6.35 14.65
C GLU A 670 -16.41 -5.06 14.72
N THR A 671 -15.35 -4.95 13.90
CA THR A 671 -14.58 -3.71 13.75
C THR A 671 -15.49 -2.57 13.24
N VAL A 672 -16.31 -2.84 12.23
CA VAL A 672 -17.29 -1.88 11.68
C VAL A 672 -18.29 -1.45 12.77
N ARG A 673 -18.93 -2.41 13.45
CA ARG A 673 -19.93 -2.16 14.50
C ARG A 673 -19.35 -1.25 15.59
N ARG A 674 -18.16 -1.58 16.12
CA ARG A 674 -17.52 -0.80 17.18
C ARG A 674 -17.21 0.63 16.75
N ARG A 675 -16.68 0.80 15.54
CA ARG A 675 -16.36 2.15 15.02
C ARG A 675 -17.61 3.01 14.90
N PHE A 676 -18.69 2.50 14.30
CA PHE A 676 -19.92 3.29 14.12
C PHE A 676 -20.73 3.47 15.40
N SER A 677 -20.59 2.55 16.36
CA SER A 677 -21.19 2.68 17.70
C SER A 677 -20.54 3.80 18.52
N ASN A 678 -19.23 4.04 18.32
CA ASN A 678 -18.50 5.13 18.97
C ASN A 678 -18.61 6.45 18.18
N ASP A 679 -18.37 6.41 16.87
CA ASP A 679 -18.38 7.58 16.00
C ASP A 679 -19.07 7.29 14.66
N ARG A 680 -20.28 7.85 14.49
CA ARG A 680 -21.08 7.73 13.27
C ARG A 680 -20.51 8.48 12.06
N SER A 681 -19.58 9.41 12.27
CA SER A 681 -18.90 10.13 11.19
C SER A 681 -17.71 9.36 10.59
N THR A 682 -17.38 8.19 11.15
CA THR A 682 -16.28 7.36 10.66
C THR A 682 -16.43 7.05 9.17
N ARG A 683 -15.32 7.09 8.43
CA ARG A 683 -15.21 6.58 7.06
C ARG A 683 -14.37 5.32 6.99
N LEU A 684 -14.90 4.25 6.41
CA LEU A 684 -14.24 2.96 6.22
C LEU A 684 -14.19 2.58 4.74
N LEU A 685 -13.04 2.11 4.27
CA LEU A 685 -12.91 1.42 3.00
C LEU A 685 -12.86 -0.09 3.24
N LEU A 686 -13.81 -0.83 2.68
CA LEU A 686 -13.81 -2.29 2.66
C LEU A 686 -13.42 -2.76 1.26
N THR A 687 -12.37 -3.56 1.16
CA THR A 687 -11.84 -4.00 -0.12
C THR A 687 -11.42 -5.47 -0.12
N ALA A 688 -11.37 -6.06 -1.30
CA ALA A 688 -10.87 -7.41 -1.54
C ALA A 688 -10.42 -7.53 -2.99
N GLN A 689 -9.70 -8.62 -3.30
CA GLN A 689 -9.28 -8.93 -4.67
C GLN A 689 -10.44 -9.40 -5.56
N GLY A 690 -11.42 -10.12 -5.01
CA GLY A 690 -12.54 -10.71 -5.75
C GLY A 690 -13.90 -10.11 -5.39
N HIS A 691 -14.84 -10.13 -6.34
CA HIS A 691 -16.21 -9.65 -6.14
C HIS A 691 -16.99 -10.48 -5.12
N ASP A 692 -16.93 -11.81 -5.20
CA ASP A 692 -17.70 -12.72 -4.33
C ASP A 692 -17.43 -12.49 -2.84
N ALA A 693 -16.17 -12.22 -2.47
CA ALA A 693 -15.79 -11.90 -1.09
C ALA A 693 -16.43 -10.60 -0.62
N LEU A 694 -16.46 -9.58 -1.48
CA LEU A 694 -17.05 -8.27 -1.16
C LEU A 694 -18.56 -8.32 -1.09
N ASP A 695 -19.22 -9.11 -1.93
CA ASP A 695 -20.67 -9.21 -1.93
C ASP A 695 -21.14 -9.90 -0.64
N HIS A 696 -20.44 -10.95 -0.19
CA HIS A 696 -20.67 -11.57 1.12
C HIS A 696 -20.37 -10.61 2.29
N LEU A 697 -19.26 -9.87 2.23
CA LEU A 697 -18.91 -8.88 3.25
C LEU A 697 -19.96 -7.76 3.33
N GLN A 698 -20.45 -7.27 2.19
CA GLN A 698 -21.47 -6.24 2.10
C GLN A 698 -22.77 -6.69 2.78
N GLU A 699 -23.24 -7.90 2.49
CA GLU A 699 -24.43 -8.46 3.13
C GLU A 699 -24.27 -8.52 4.66
N LYS A 700 -23.13 -9.04 5.14
CA LYS A 700 -22.85 -9.16 6.58
C LYS A 700 -22.70 -7.80 7.28
N VAL A 701 -22.12 -6.81 6.62
CA VAL A 701 -22.03 -5.45 7.15
C VAL A 701 -23.42 -4.82 7.26
N LYS A 702 -24.27 -4.97 6.24
CA LYS A 702 -25.66 -4.48 6.28
C LYS A 702 -26.47 -5.12 7.41
N ASP A 703 -26.39 -6.44 7.56
CA ASP A 703 -27.04 -7.17 8.65
C ASP A 703 -26.58 -6.63 10.00
N THR A 704 -25.26 -6.50 10.19
CA THR A 704 -24.67 -6.02 11.45
C THR A 704 -25.13 -4.60 11.80
N LEU A 705 -25.14 -3.68 10.83
CA LEU A 705 -25.57 -2.30 11.05
C LEU A 705 -27.06 -2.22 11.40
N LYS A 706 -27.90 -2.99 10.71
CA LYS A 706 -29.34 -3.06 10.94
C LYS A 706 -29.68 -3.65 12.31
N GLU A 707 -29.05 -4.74 12.70
CA GLU A 707 -29.20 -5.36 14.02
C GLU A 707 -28.86 -4.39 15.17
N ASN A 708 -27.91 -3.50 14.93
CA ASN A 708 -27.44 -2.49 15.88
C ASN A 708 -28.13 -1.12 15.74
N LYS A 709 -29.18 -0.99 14.90
CA LYS A 709 -29.94 0.25 14.68
C LYS A 709 -29.07 1.43 14.22
N LEU A 710 -28.14 1.15 13.31
CA LEU A 710 -27.25 2.12 12.67
C LEU A 710 -27.72 2.41 11.23
N ASP A 711 -28.99 2.83 11.11
CA ASP A 711 -29.67 2.98 9.81
C ASP A 711 -29.27 4.24 9.03
N ASP A 712 -28.54 5.17 9.66
CA ASP A 712 -28.08 6.44 9.08
C ASP A 712 -26.71 6.37 8.40
N VAL A 713 -26.06 5.19 8.40
CA VAL A 713 -24.76 4.96 7.78
C VAL A 713 -24.91 4.83 6.26
N ILE A 714 -24.21 5.69 5.51
CA ILE A 714 -24.23 5.66 4.04
C ILE A 714 -23.24 4.61 3.54
N ILE A 715 -23.75 3.54 2.93
CA ILE A 715 -22.97 2.45 2.34
C ILE A 715 -23.03 2.57 0.82
N VAL A 716 -21.88 2.59 0.17
CA VAL A 716 -21.77 2.68 -1.29
C VAL A 716 -20.87 1.57 -1.82
N ARG A 717 -21.38 0.82 -2.79
CA ARG A 717 -20.69 -0.21 -3.54
C ARG A 717 -20.20 0.38 -4.87
N SER A 718 -18.88 0.45 -5.02
CA SER A 718 -18.24 0.77 -6.29
C SER A 718 -18.14 -0.52 -7.11
N THR A 719 -18.92 -0.61 -8.18
CA THR A 719 -18.78 -1.67 -9.19
C THR A 719 -18.14 -1.10 -10.45
N ALA A 720 -17.31 -1.90 -11.13
CA ALA A 720 -16.77 -1.48 -12.42
C ALA A 720 -17.92 -1.19 -13.37
N SER A 721 -17.90 -0.03 -14.01
CA SER A 721 -19.03 0.48 -14.78
C SER A 721 -19.66 -0.57 -15.70
N GLU A 722 -18.87 -1.48 -16.31
CA GLU A 722 -19.30 -2.51 -17.28
C GLU A 722 -20.31 -3.54 -16.77
N ARG A 723 -20.52 -3.63 -15.45
CA ARG A 723 -21.55 -4.50 -14.88
C ARG A 723 -22.82 -3.71 -14.60
N ARG A 724 -23.97 -4.35 -14.81
CA ARG A 724 -25.26 -3.78 -14.38
C ARG A 724 -25.25 -3.60 -12.86
N PRO A 725 -25.92 -2.57 -12.31
CA PRO A 725 -26.14 -2.47 -10.87
C PRO A 725 -26.74 -3.78 -10.36
N THR A 726 -26.06 -4.42 -9.42
CA THR A 726 -26.49 -5.71 -8.84
C THR A 726 -27.14 -5.54 -7.47
N SER A 727 -26.99 -4.35 -6.87
CA SER A 727 -27.53 -3.99 -5.56
C SER A 727 -27.95 -2.52 -5.53
N ASP A 728 -28.87 -2.17 -4.62
CA ASP A 728 -29.27 -0.78 -4.36
C ASP A 728 -28.09 0.08 -3.89
N GLU A 729 -27.08 -0.52 -3.27
CA GLU A 729 -25.86 0.17 -2.83
C GLU A 729 -24.92 0.58 -3.98
N ASP A 730 -25.18 0.18 -5.23
CA ASP A 730 -24.32 0.56 -6.36
C ASP A 730 -24.22 2.10 -6.48
N VAL A 731 -23.01 2.62 -6.71
CA VAL A 731 -22.76 4.07 -6.74
C VAL A 731 -23.65 4.82 -7.73
N HIS A 732 -23.94 4.25 -8.90
CA HIS A 732 -24.80 4.89 -9.88
C HIS A 732 -26.27 4.83 -9.48
N GLN A 733 -26.68 3.75 -8.80
CA GLN A 733 -28.02 3.60 -8.25
C GLN A 733 -28.25 4.58 -7.09
N ALA A 734 -27.31 4.67 -6.15
CA ALA A 734 -27.33 5.66 -5.08
C ALA A 734 -27.36 7.09 -5.63
N GLY A 735 -26.56 7.39 -6.65
CA GLY A 735 -26.58 8.68 -7.35
C GLY A 735 -27.94 9.00 -7.97
N LEU A 736 -28.60 8.01 -8.60
CA LEU A 736 -29.96 8.17 -9.10
C LEU A 736 -30.95 8.47 -7.97
N ASP A 737 -30.86 7.77 -6.84
CA ASP A 737 -31.80 7.96 -5.74
C ASP A 737 -31.62 9.34 -5.07
N TYR A 738 -30.39 9.83 -4.90
CA TYR A 738 -30.14 11.20 -4.47
C TYR A 738 -30.60 12.24 -5.50
N LEU A 739 -30.45 11.98 -6.80
CA LEU A 739 -30.98 12.85 -7.84
C LEU A 739 -32.51 12.91 -7.83
N LYS A 740 -33.20 11.80 -7.55
CA LYS A 740 -34.67 11.80 -7.36
C LYS A 740 -35.06 12.68 -6.19
N ILE A 741 -34.44 12.46 -5.02
CA ILE A 741 -34.67 13.27 -3.81
C ILE A 741 -34.43 14.76 -4.10
N LEU A 742 -33.30 15.09 -4.76
CA LEU A 742 -32.97 16.45 -5.13
C LEU A 742 -34.00 17.03 -6.10
N SER A 743 -34.43 16.27 -7.11
CA SER A 743 -35.40 16.72 -8.11
C SER A 743 -36.78 17.02 -7.52
N GLU A 744 -37.16 16.33 -6.45
CA GLU A 744 -38.42 16.52 -5.72
C GLU A 744 -38.30 17.56 -4.59
N SER A 745 -37.09 18.04 -4.30
CA SER A 745 -36.83 18.93 -3.16
C SER A 745 -37.32 20.38 -3.40
N PRO A 746 -37.62 21.12 -2.32
CA PRO A 746 -37.88 22.56 -2.40
C PRO A 746 -36.73 23.34 -3.07
N LEU A 747 -35.48 22.90 -2.88
CA LEU A 747 -34.31 23.54 -3.48
C LEU A 747 -34.39 23.57 -5.01
N THR A 748 -34.77 22.46 -5.64
CA THR A 748 -34.91 22.38 -7.10
C THR A 748 -36.15 23.11 -7.59
N ARG A 749 -37.25 23.05 -6.82
CA ARG A 749 -38.49 23.79 -7.13
C ARG A 749 -38.28 25.31 -7.13
N ASP A 750 -37.41 25.80 -6.26
CA ASP A 750 -37.15 27.24 -6.10
C ASP A 750 -35.91 27.69 -6.92
N ALA A 751 -35.19 26.75 -7.54
CA ALA A 751 -34.03 27.03 -8.40
C ALA A 751 -34.43 27.71 -9.73
N PRO A 752 -33.53 28.50 -10.34
CA PRO A 752 -33.67 29.03 -11.70
C PRO A 752 -33.99 27.95 -12.73
N GLY A 753 -34.81 28.28 -13.73
CA GLY A 753 -35.28 27.35 -14.78
C GLY A 753 -34.19 26.43 -15.36
N PRO A 754 -33.05 26.95 -15.83
CA PRO A 754 -31.98 26.13 -16.39
C PRO A 754 -31.40 25.08 -15.43
N LEU A 755 -31.28 25.41 -14.13
CA LEU A 755 -30.79 24.47 -13.12
C LEU A 755 -31.82 23.40 -12.81
N ARG A 756 -33.10 23.79 -12.72
CA ARG A 756 -34.21 22.85 -12.54
C ARG A 756 -34.31 21.85 -13.69
N ASP A 757 -34.27 22.35 -14.92
CA ASP A 757 -34.29 21.53 -16.14
C ASP A 757 -33.09 20.59 -16.18
N ARG A 758 -31.90 21.07 -15.79
CA ARG A 758 -30.69 20.25 -15.73
C ARG A 758 -30.80 19.12 -14.71
N VAL A 759 -31.34 19.38 -13.51
CA VAL A 759 -31.56 18.34 -12.49
C VAL A 759 -32.52 17.27 -13.01
N HIS A 760 -33.69 17.65 -13.55
CA HIS A 760 -34.64 16.67 -14.09
C HIS A 760 -34.08 15.88 -15.28
N SER A 761 -33.34 16.55 -16.17
CA SER A 761 -32.64 15.92 -17.30
C SER A 761 -31.64 14.88 -16.81
N LEU A 762 -30.81 15.23 -15.81
CA LEU A 762 -29.84 14.30 -15.22
C LEU A 762 -30.53 13.13 -14.51
N THR A 763 -31.62 13.35 -13.77
CA THR A 763 -32.40 12.28 -13.15
C THR A 763 -32.95 11.29 -14.19
N ALA A 764 -33.46 11.80 -15.32
CA ALA A 764 -33.93 10.96 -16.42
C ALA A 764 -32.79 10.17 -17.09
N SER A 765 -31.65 10.82 -17.32
CA SER A 765 -30.44 10.19 -17.88
C SER A 765 -29.87 9.12 -16.94
N ALA A 766 -29.83 9.37 -15.63
CA ALA A 766 -29.44 8.40 -14.61
C ALA A 766 -30.36 7.17 -14.63
N GLY A 767 -31.68 7.38 -14.75
CA GLY A 767 -32.66 6.30 -14.86
C GLY A 767 -32.53 5.45 -16.15
N ARG A 768 -31.94 6.01 -17.22
CA ARG A 768 -31.56 5.24 -18.41
C ARG A 768 -30.25 4.49 -18.20
N LEU A 769 -29.26 5.12 -17.56
CA LEU A 769 -27.94 4.54 -17.31
C LEU A 769 -28.02 3.23 -16.51
N THR A 770 -28.88 3.18 -15.49
CA THR A 770 -29.09 1.98 -14.66
C THR A 770 -29.69 0.81 -15.44
N LYS A 771 -30.37 1.08 -16.56
CA LYS A 771 -30.94 0.05 -17.45
C LYS A 771 -29.96 -0.37 -18.55
N SER A 772 -29.28 0.59 -19.18
CA SER A 772 -28.29 0.35 -20.23
C SER A 772 -27.29 1.50 -20.34
N LYS A 773 -26.00 1.17 -20.45
CA LYS A 773 -24.92 2.15 -20.63
C LYS A 773 -25.04 2.97 -21.91
N ASP A 774 -25.43 2.33 -23.00
CA ASP A 774 -25.42 2.94 -24.34
C ASP A 774 -26.60 3.90 -24.57
N ALA A 775 -27.51 3.97 -23.59
CA ALA A 775 -28.69 4.83 -23.65
C ALA A 775 -28.45 6.29 -23.19
N VAL A 776 -27.20 6.68 -22.91
CA VAL A 776 -26.84 8.01 -22.39
C VAL A 776 -25.75 8.66 -23.25
N GLU A 777 -25.95 9.93 -23.58
CA GLU A 777 -25.00 10.77 -24.32
C GLU A 777 -23.72 11.06 -23.52
N LYS A 778 -22.64 11.41 -24.21
CA LYS A 778 -21.31 11.59 -23.59
C LYS A 778 -21.31 12.67 -22.49
N ASP A 779 -21.93 13.82 -22.73
CA ASP A 779 -21.92 14.94 -21.78
C ASP A 779 -22.71 14.62 -20.51
N ASP A 780 -23.82 13.90 -20.63
CA ASP A 780 -24.59 13.41 -19.49
C ASP A 780 -23.83 12.33 -18.71
N ARG A 781 -23.08 11.45 -19.38
CA ARG A 781 -22.21 10.48 -18.67
C ARG A 781 -21.17 11.20 -17.81
N VAL A 782 -20.55 12.27 -18.31
CA VAL A 782 -19.59 13.07 -17.53
C VAL A 782 -20.25 13.67 -16.29
N ALA A 783 -21.44 14.26 -16.45
CA ALA A 783 -22.17 14.84 -15.32
C ALA A 783 -22.62 13.77 -14.30
N LEU A 784 -23.08 12.60 -14.75
CA LEU A 784 -23.46 11.49 -13.87
C LEU A 784 -22.26 10.88 -13.13
N ASN A 785 -21.08 10.86 -13.75
CA ASN A 785 -19.84 10.47 -13.07
C ASN A 785 -19.44 11.48 -11.99
N ALA A 786 -19.70 12.78 -12.19
CA ALA A 786 -19.49 13.78 -11.15
C ALA A 786 -20.44 13.57 -9.96
N VAL A 787 -21.72 13.24 -10.21
CA VAL A 787 -22.67 12.87 -9.14
C VAL A 787 -22.19 11.62 -8.39
N SER A 788 -21.76 10.59 -9.12
CA SER A 788 -21.23 9.35 -8.54
C SER A 788 -20.00 9.61 -7.66
N SER A 789 -19.14 10.55 -8.09
CA SER A 789 -17.97 10.98 -7.32
C SER A 789 -18.38 11.64 -6.00
N LEU A 790 -19.34 12.57 -6.03
CA LEU A 790 -19.87 13.19 -4.81
C LEU A 790 -20.46 12.17 -3.83
N VAL A 791 -21.15 11.15 -4.34
CA VAL A 791 -21.71 10.07 -3.51
C VAL A 791 -20.61 9.24 -2.84
N LEU A 792 -19.55 8.89 -3.57
CA LEU A 792 -18.38 8.18 -3.01
C LEU A 792 -17.65 9.01 -1.95
N ASP A 793 -17.48 10.30 -2.22
CA ASP A 793 -16.77 11.21 -1.32
C ASP A 793 -17.57 11.43 -0.02
N ALA A 794 -18.90 11.38 -0.09
CA ALA A 794 -19.79 11.51 1.07
C ALA A 794 -20.05 10.20 1.84
N ALA A 795 -19.72 9.03 1.29
CA ALA A 795 -20.07 7.75 1.88
C ALA A 795 -19.28 7.46 3.18
N ASN A 796 -19.99 6.88 4.17
CA ASN A 796 -19.37 6.37 5.40
C ASN A 796 -18.64 5.05 5.16
N ILE A 797 -19.23 4.15 4.38
CA ILE A 797 -18.60 2.87 4.02
C ILE A 797 -18.52 2.80 2.50
N VAL A 798 -17.31 2.72 1.97
CA VAL A 798 -17.07 2.43 0.56
C VAL A 798 -16.65 0.98 0.43
N ILE A 799 -17.34 0.21 -0.41
CA ILE A 799 -17.03 -1.19 -0.69
C ILE A 799 -16.56 -1.30 -2.15
N SER A 800 -15.31 -1.66 -2.38
CA SER A 800 -14.75 -1.70 -3.75
C SER A 800 -13.67 -2.77 -3.91
N THR A 801 -13.49 -3.31 -5.13
CA THR A 801 -12.35 -4.18 -5.41
C THR A 801 -11.05 -3.37 -5.41
N ALA A 802 -9.94 -3.99 -5.03
CA ALA A 802 -8.66 -3.30 -4.88
C ALA A 802 -8.16 -2.57 -6.15
N ASN A 803 -8.55 -3.07 -7.33
CA ASN A 803 -8.18 -2.53 -8.64
C ASN A 803 -9.28 -1.66 -9.30
N SER A 804 -10.29 -1.23 -8.56
CA SER A 804 -11.38 -0.42 -9.11
C SER A 804 -10.88 0.95 -9.62
N PRO A 805 -11.44 1.48 -10.73
CA PRO A 805 -11.19 2.87 -11.14
C PRO A 805 -11.50 3.89 -10.03
N ASP A 806 -12.46 3.60 -9.16
CA ASP A 806 -12.82 4.51 -8.07
C ASP A 806 -11.73 4.55 -6.99
N ILE A 807 -11.03 3.45 -6.72
CA ILE A 807 -9.88 3.45 -5.81
C ILE A 807 -8.78 4.35 -6.34
N GLU A 808 -8.47 4.24 -7.64
CA GLU A 808 -7.49 5.11 -8.30
C GLU A 808 -7.89 6.59 -8.19
N ARG A 809 -9.16 6.92 -8.48
CA ARG A 809 -9.69 8.28 -8.33
C ARG A 809 -9.58 8.78 -6.89
N LEU A 810 -9.95 7.97 -5.91
CA LEU A 810 -9.86 8.33 -4.49
C LEU A 810 -8.38 8.60 -4.10
N VAL A 811 -7.43 7.84 -4.64
CA VAL A 811 -5.99 8.07 -4.42
C VAL A 811 -5.54 9.39 -5.06
N GLU A 812 -5.95 9.65 -6.31
CA GLU A 812 -5.65 10.90 -7.03
C GLU A 812 -6.25 12.13 -6.33
N ALA A 813 -7.49 12.01 -5.86
CA ALA A 813 -8.20 13.02 -5.06
C ALA A 813 -7.64 13.14 -3.63
N ARG A 814 -6.70 12.28 -3.24
CA ARG A 814 -6.09 12.23 -1.89
C ARG A 814 -7.12 12.04 -0.78
N GLU A 815 -8.17 11.29 -1.07
CA GLU A 815 -9.18 10.92 -0.08
C GLU A 815 -8.57 10.10 1.06
N GLN A 816 -9.19 10.19 2.23
CA GLN A 816 -8.72 9.54 3.45
C GLN A 816 -9.87 8.86 4.18
N PHE A 817 -9.64 7.60 4.50
CA PHE A 817 -10.50 6.78 5.34
C PHE A 817 -9.84 6.61 6.70
N ASP A 818 -10.67 6.51 7.75
CA ASP A 818 -10.17 6.25 9.10
C ASP A 818 -9.61 4.83 9.20
N TRP A 819 -10.15 3.90 8.41
CA TRP A 819 -9.59 2.56 8.24
C TRP A 819 -9.75 2.04 6.82
N VAL A 820 -8.80 1.20 6.43
CA VAL A 820 -8.90 0.30 5.27
C VAL A 820 -8.89 -1.14 5.78
N ILE A 821 -9.92 -1.91 5.40
CA ILE A 821 -10.01 -3.35 5.68
C ILE A 821 -9.90 -4.09 4.35
N VAL A 822 -8.88 -4.92 4.21
CA VAL A 822 -8.64 -5.77 3.04
C VAL A 822 -8.96 -7.22 3.40
N GLU A 823 -10.06 -7.76 2.88
CA GLU A 823 -10.38 -9.19 2.98
C GLU A 823 -9.74 -9.97 1.81
N GLU A 824 -9.41 -11.25 2.06
CA GLU A 824 -8.66 -12.10 1.12
C GLU A 824 -7.33 -11.46 0.66
N ALA A 825 -6.66 -10.70 1.54
CA ALA A 825 -5.42 -9.98 1.25
C ALA A 825 -4.28 -10.89 0.78
N ALA A 826 -4.29 -12.17 1.20
CA ALA A 826 -3.32 -13.18 0.75
C ALA A 826 -3.42 -13.52 -0.75
N LYS A 827 -4.51 -13.13 -1.41
CA LYS A 827 -4.74 -13.36 -2.85
C LYS A 827 -4.36 -12.15 -3.71
N ALA A 828 -3.96 -11.05 -3.10
CA ALA A 828 -3.61 -9.82 -3.80
C ALA A 828 -2.09 -9.67 -3.91
N THR A 829 -1.63 -9.15 -5.05
CA THR A 829 -0.22 -8.80 -5.23
C THR A 829 0.11 -7.44 -4.61
N GLY A 830 1.38 -7.13 -4.41
CA GLY A 830 1.84 -5.80 -3.97
C GLY A 830 1.22 -4.65 -4.77
N PRO A 831 1.33 -4.63 -6.11
CA PRO A 831 0.71 -3.60 -6.96
C PRO A 831 -0.82 -3.50 -6.84
N GLU A 832 -1.53 -4.57 -6.47
CA GLU A 832 -2.97 -4.53 -6.22
C GLU A 832 -3.32 -3.86 -4.89
N LEU A 833 -2.48 -4.03 -3.87
CA LEU A 833 -2.76 -3.56 -2.52
C LEU A 833 -2.40 -2.09 -2.29
N ILE A 834 -1.43 -1.53 -3.01
CA ILE A 834 -0.98 -0.15 -2.74
C ILE A 834 -2.10 0.89 -2.84
N GLY A 835 -3.00 0.77 -3.82
CA GLY A 835 -4.09 1.71 -4.02
C GLY A 835 -4.97 1.86 -2.78
N PRO A 836 -5.63 0.78 -2.32
CA PRO A 836 -6.43 0.85 -1.10
C PRO A 836 -5.60 1.16 0.15
N LEU A 837 -4.38 0.64 0.28
CA LEU A 837 -3.56 0.90 1.48
C LEU A 837 -3.11 2.35 1.60
N MET A 838 -2.96 3.09 0.49
CA MET A 838 -2.67 4.52 0.51
C MET A 838 -3.80 5.34 1.13
N LEU A 839 -5.04 4.87 1.06
CA LEU A 839 -6.23 5.61 1.48
C LEU A 839 -6.46 5.65 2.99
N SER A 840 -5.59 5.03 3.81
CA SER A 840 -5.64 5.17 5.27
C SER A 840 -4.28 4.92 5.92
N GLY A 841 -4.04 5.60 7.05
CA GLY A 841 -2.94 5.32 7.98
C GLY A 841 -3.22 4.14 8.93
N ARG A 842 -4.42 3.55 8.90
CA ARG A 842 -4.80 2.39 9.72
C ARG A 842 -5.39 1.28 8.86
N ARG A 843 -4.71 0.13 8.85
CA ARG A 843 -4.93 -0.93 7.86
C ARG A 843 -5.12 -2.28 8.56
N LEU A 844 -6.22 -2.96 8.24
CA LEU A 844 -6.47 -4.34 8.62
C LEU A 844 -6.38 -5.21 7.37
N LEU A 845 -5.46 -6.18 7.36
CA LEU A 845 -5.36 -7.15 6.28
C LEU A 845 -5.77 -8.52 6.81
N ILE A 846 -6.78 -9.13 6.20
CA ILE A 846 -7.30 -10.46 6.57
C ILE A 846 -7.10 -11.39 5.38
N GLY A 847 -6.49 -12.54 5.61
CA GLY A 847 -6.19 -13.49 4.53
C GLY A 847 -5.71 -14.83 5.02
N ASP A 848 -5.42 -15.74 4.10
CA ASP A 848 -4.84 -17.04 4.40
C ASP A 848 -3.82 -17.43 3.32
N HIS A 849 -2.54 -17.33 3.66
CA HIS A 849 -1.44 -17.59 2.73
C HIS A 849 -1.18 -19.10 2.48
N HIS A 850 -1.91 -19.97 3.20
CA HIS A 850 -1.98 -21.42 2.95
C HIS A 850 -3.14 -21.81 2.01
N GLN A 851 -4.00 -20.86 1.60
CA GLN A 851 -4.99 -21.02 0.53
C GLN A 851 -4.45 -20.46 -0.80
N LEU A 852 -5.31 -20.36 -1.82
CA LEU A 852 -4.91 -20.02 -3.19
C LEU A 852 -4.15 -18.68 -3.26
N PRO A 853 -3.00 -18.63 -3.95
CA PRO A 853 -2.22 -17.41 -4.11
C PRO A 853 -2.84 -16.47 -5.15
N PRO A 854 -2.25 -15.28 -5.38
CA PRO A 854 -2.57 -14.47 -6.55
C PRO A 854 -2.47 -15.27 -7.85
N PHE A 855 -3.27 -14.90 -8.84
CA PHE A 855 -3.29 -15.58 -10.13
C PHE A 855 -1.90 -15.54 -10.79
N GLU A 856 -1.45 -16.67 -11.34
CA GLU A 856 -0.11 -16.84 -11.95
C GLU A 856 1.09 -16.52 -11.04
N ALA A 857 0.91 -16.49 -9.71
CA ALA A 857 1.98 -16.22 -8.74
C ALA A 857 3.25 -17.03 -8.97
N ASP A 858 3.14 -18.35 -9.18
CA ASP A 858 4.29 -19.23 -9.37
C ASP A 858 5.15 -18.84 -10.60
N ARG A 859 4.51 -18.32 -11.64
CA ARG A 859 5.18 -17.90 -12.88
C ARG A 859 5.98 -16.62 -12.66
N LEU A 860 5.38 -15.63 -12.00
CA LEU A 860 6.04 -14.37 -11.67
C LEU A 860 7.15 -14.56 -10.64
N VAL A 861 6.92 -15.36 -9.59
CA VAL A 861 7.95 -15.72 -8.59
C VAL A 861 9.14 -16.42 -9.24
N LYS A 862 8.90 -17.29 -10.24
CA LYS A 862 9.99 -17.94 -10.98
C LYS A 862 10.86 -16.91 -11.71
N VAL A 863 10.26 -15.93 -12.36
CA VAL A 863 10.99 -14.87 -13.07
C VAL A 863 11.72 -13.96 -12.07
N LEU A 864 11.03 -13.43 -11.06
CA LEU A 864 11.60 -12.49 -10.08
C LEU A 864 12.76 -13.09 -9.26
N ARG A 865 12.73 -14.40 -9.00
CA ARG A 865 13.79 -15.11 -8.27
C ARG A 865 15.06 -15.31 -9.11
N ASP A 866 14.96 -15.31 -10.42
CA ASP A 866 16.08 -15.51 -11.34
C ASP A 866 16.49 -14.17 -11.97
N HIS A 867 17.51 -13.54 -11.41
CA HIS A 867 17.99 -12.21 -11.86
C HIS A 867 18.35 -12.18 -13.35
N SER A 868 18.75 -13.31 -13.94
CA SER A 868 19.00 -13.39 -15.38
C SER A 868 17.70 -13.28 -16.20
N LEU A 869 16.64 -13.96 -15.76
CA LEU A 869 15.32 -13.88 -16.38
C LEU A 869 14.69 -12.50 -16.20
N VAL A 870 14.92 -11.83 -15.07
CA VAL A 870 14.50 -10.43 -14.85
C VAL A 870 15.16 -9.50 -15.87
N ALA A 871 16.49 -9.58 -16.01
CA ALA A 871 17.22 -8.76 -16.98
C ALA A 871 16.77 -9.03 -18.42
N GLU A 872 16.47 -10.29 -18.76
CA GLU A 872 15.92 -10.64 -20.06
C GLU A 872 14.52 -10.06 -20.26
N ALA A 873 13.63 -10.17 -19.29
CA ALA A 873 12.29 -9.62 -19.38
C ALA A 873 12.27 -8.09 -19.53
N LEU A 874 13.19 -7.37 -18.87
CA LEU A 874 13.32 -5.91 -19.02
C LEU A 874 13.74 -5.49 -20.43
N LYS A 875 14.67 -6.24 -21.07
CA LYS A 875 15.05 -6.00 -22.48
C LYS A 875 13.87 -6.10 -23.46
N LEU A 876 12.81 -6.79 -23.07
CA LEU A 876 11.60 -6.98 -23.89
C LEU A 876 10.53 -5.93 -23.59
N ALA A 877 10.65 -5.20 -22.49
CA ALA A 877 9.60 -4.33 -22.00
C ALA A 877 9.29 -3.20 -23.00
N GLU A 878 10.31 -2.53 -23.51
CA GLU A 878 10.14 -1.42 -24.48
C GLU A 878 9.36 -1.88 -25.72
N GLN A 879 9.70 -3.07 -26.25
CA GLN A 879 9.08 -3.60 -27.46
C GLN A 879 7.61 -4.01 -27.27
N TYR A 880 7.25 -4.60 -26.12
CA TYR A 880 5.94 -5.23 -25.95
C TYR A 880 4.98 -4.51 -25.01
N VAL A 881 5.47 -3.65 -24.13
CA VAL A 881 4.65 -2.90 -23.18
C VAL A 881 4.93 -1.39 -23.20
N GLY A 882 5.88 -0.91 -24.00
CA GLY A 882 6.18 0.53 -24.16
C GLY A 882 4.94 1.43 -24.34
N PRO A 883 3.98 1.10 -25.23
CA PRO A 883 2.78 1.93 -25.42
C PRO A 883 1.88 2.07 -24.18
N LEU A 884 1.98 1.14 -23.22
CA LEU A 884 1.28 1.14 -21.93
C LEU A 884 2.05 1.95 -20.86
N MET A 885 3.35 2.14 -21.02
CA MET A 885 4.31 2.72 -20.05
C MET A 885 4.88 4.04 -20.60
N ARG A 886 4.09 5.12 -20.52
CA ARG A 886 4.37 6.38 -21.25
C ARG A 886 5.16 7.43 -20.45
N ASP A 887 5.45 7.17 -19.18
CA ASP A 887 6.01 8.16 -18.25
C ASP A 887 7.49 7.88 -17.90
N GLY A 888 8.19 7.09 -18.73
CA GLY A 888 9.61 6.79 -18.55
C GLY A 888 9.93 5.64 -17.58
N GLU A 889 8.92 4.86 -17.21
CA GLU A 889 9.05 3.74 -16.26
C GLU A 889 10.06 2.68 -16.73
N ILE A 890 10.06 2.36 -18.02
CA ILE A 890 10.97 1.36 -18.61
C ILE A 890 12.41 1.87 -18.58
N ALA A 891 12.61 3.15 -18.96
CA ALA A 891 13.94 3.76 -18.95
C ALA A 891 14.57 3.78 -17.55
N GLU A 892 13.76 3.98 -16.50
CA GLU A 892 14.21 3.87 -15.12
C GLU A 892 14.72 2.46 -14.78
N LEU A 893 13.94 1.42 -15.10
CA LEU A 893 14.34 0.03 -14.83
C LEU A 893 15.51 -0.42 -15.71
N ASP A 894 15.61 0.06 -16.95
CA ASP A 894 16.72 -0.22 -17.85
C ASP A 894 18.04 0.34 -17.34
N HIS A 895 18.02 1.51 -16.68
CA HIS A 895 19.20 2.05 -16.01
C HIS A 895 19.66 1.14 -14.86
N ILE A 896 18.71 0.68 -14.03
CA ILE A 896 18.97 -0.25 -12.92
C ILE A 896 19.50 -1.59 -13.45
N ALA A 897 18.96 -2.11 -14.55
CA ALA A 897 19.36 -3.39 -15.14
C ALA A 897 20.81 -3.41 -15.64
N ARG A 898 21.46 -2.25 -15.82
CA ARG A 898 22.88 -2.16 -16.20
C ARG A 898 23.82 -2.38 -15.03
N ASP A 899 23.35 -2.21 -13.79
CA ASP A 899 24.09 -2.54 -12.58
C ASP A 899 23.55 -3.84 -11.94
N PRO A 900 24.30 -4.95 -12.00
CA PRO A 900 23.88 -6.22 -11.40
C PRO A 900 23.57 -6.15 -9.90
N ALA A 901 24.26 -5.28 -9.15
CA ALA A 901 24.03 -5.14 -7.71
C ALA A 901 22.67 -4.48 -7.45
N SER A 902 22.41 -3.34 -8.08
CA SER A 902 21.11 -2.66 -8.01
C SER A 902 19.96 -3.54 -8.52
N LEU A 903 20.15 -4.25 -9.63
CA LEU A 903 19.12 -5.15 -10.16
C LEU A 903 18.77 -6.26 -9.18
N ARG A 904 19.79 -6.87 -8.53
CA ARG A 904 19.58 -7.88 -7.49
C ARG A 904 18.80 -7.30 -6.31
N GLU A 905 19.18 -6.13 -5.82
CA GLU A 905 18.50 -5.49 -4.69
C GLU A 905 17.02 -5.20 -4.99
N VAL A 906 16.73 -4.62 -6.17
CA VAL A 906 15.36 -4.35 -6.63
C VAL A 906 14.57 -5.64 -6.87
N ALA A 907 15.19 -6.68 -7.45
CA ALA A 907 14.52 -7.95 -7.69
C ALA A 907 14.21 -8.71 -6.39
N ASP A 908 15.11 -8.70 -5.41
CA ASP A 908 14.91 -9.35 -4.12
C ASP A 908 13.81 -8.63 -3.32
N MET A 909 13.80 -7.29 -3.33
CA MET A 909 12.71 -6.51 -2.74
C MET A 909 11.39 -6.69 -3.52
N ALA A 910 11.41 -6.77 -4.85
CA ALA A 910 10.23 -7.07 -5.65
C ALA A 910 9.62 -8.43 -5.32
N LEU A 911 10.46 -9.46 -5.13
CA LEU A 911 10.03 -10.78 -4.69
C LEU A 911 9.40 -10.73 -3.30
N ARG A 912 9.98 -9.94 -2.38
CA ARG A 912 9.44 -9.72 -1.02
C ARG A 912 8.07 -9.06 -1.06
N LEU A 913 7.90 -8.03 -1.89
CA LEU A 913 6.68 -7.24 -2.05
C LEU A 913 5.63 -7.86 -2.98
N PHE A 914 5.92 -8.99 -3.64
CA PHE A 914 4.99 -9.63 -4.56
C PHE A 914 3.74 -10.18 -3.84
N GLU A 915 3.93 -10.96 -2.76
CA GLU A 915 2.87 -11.48 -1.87
C GLU A 915 3.01 -10.84 -0.46
N PRO A 916 2.79 -9.52 -0.28
CA PRO A 916 3.22 -8.82 0.94
C PRO A 916 2.53 -9.35 2.20
N PHE A 917 1.24 -9.74 2.13
CA PHE A 917 0.54 -10.38 3.24
C PHE A 917 1.27 -11.62 3.76
N ARG A 918 1.64 -12.52 2.84
CA ARG A 918 2.36 -13.75 3.20
C ARG A 918 3.74 -13.42 3.76
N THR A 919 4.48 -12.56 3.06
CA THR A 919 5.86 -12.25 3.43
C THR A 919 5.93 -11.66 4.83
N PHE A 920 5.10 -10.67 5.13
CA PHE A 920 5.13 -9.99 6.42
C PHE A 920 4.65 -10.87 7.57
N VAL A 921 3.63 -11.71 7.36
CA VAL A 921 3.19 -12.69 8.36
C VAL A 921 4.30 -13.69 8.66
N VAL A 922 4.94 -14.26 7.64
CA VAL A 922 6.03 -15.24 7.83
C VAL A 922 7.25 -14.60 8.51
N GLU A 923 7.60 -13.36 8.17
CA GLU A 923 8.66 -12.62 8.84
C GLU A 923 8.34 -12.34 10.33
N ASP A 924 7.09 -11.97 10.64
CA ASP A 924 6.62 -11.75 12.01
C ASP A 924 6.63 -13.04 12.84
N GLU A 925 6.14 -14.15 12.29
CA GLU A 925 6.17 -15.47 12.91
C GLU A 925 7.62 -15.94 13.18
N ARG A 926 8.54 -15.73 12.24
CA ARG A 926 9.97 -16.03 12.44
C ARG A 926 10.58 -15.21 13.58
N ARG A 927 10.23 -13.92 13.68
CA ARG A 927 10.68 -13.04 14.78
C ARG A 927 10.14 -13.51 16.12
N LEU A 928 8.87 -13.94 16.16
CA LEU A 928 8.26 -14.51 17.36
C LEU A 928 8.94 -15.80 17.82
N LEU A 929 9.29 -16.69 16.89
CA LEU A 929 10.04 -17.92 17.20
C LEU A 929 11.46 -17.64 17.69
N GLY A 930 12.11 -16.58 17.20
CA GLY A 930 13.45 -16.18 17.61
C GLY A 930 13.49 -15.36 18.91
N ASN A 931 12.39 -14.72 19.31
CA ASN A 931 12.30 -13.86 20.49
C ASN A 931 10.91 -13.93 21.12
N SER A 932 10.81 -14.53 22.31
CA SER A 932 9.53 -14.65 23.04
C SER A 932 8.95 -13.31 23.51
N ASN A 933 9.76 -12.25 23.59
CA ASN A 933 9.31 -10.89 23.92
C ASN A 933 8.89 -10.08 22.68
N HIS A 934 8.94 -10.69 21.49
CA HIS A 934 8.49 -10.06 20.26
C HIS A 934 7.02 -9.67 20.36
N ARG A 935 6.70 -8.41 20.05
CA ARG A 935 5.32 -7.94 19.98
C ARG A 935 4.81 -8.16 18.56
N PRO A 936 3.87 -9.09 18.35
CA PRO A 936 3.44 -9.45 17.01
C PRO A 936 2.63 -8.31 16.37
N ILE A 937 2.72 -8.24 15.04
CA ILE A 937 1.83 -7.43 14.18
C ILE A 937 0.83 -8.31 13.43
N SER A 938 0.89 -9.62 13.66
CA SER A 938 0.00 -10.61 13.08
C SER A 938 -0.62 -11.53 14.13
N SER A 939 -1.78 -12.10 13.82
CA SER A 939 -2.42 -13.12 14.65
C SER A 939 -3.11 -14.15 13.78
N THR A 940 -3.18 -15.39 14.26
CA THR A 940 -3.81 -16.51 13.54
C THR A 940 -5.05 -16.95 14.29
N LEU A 941 -6.21 -16.94 13.62
CA LEU A 941 -7.45 -17.47 14.17
C LEU A 941 -7.41 -19.00 14.14
N THR A 942 -7.65 -19.66 15.28
CA THR A 942 -7.44 -21.11 15.42
C THR A 942 -8.71 -21.92 15.65
N GLU A 943 -9.86 -21.28 15.83
CA GLU A 943 -11.13 -21.97 16.11
C GLU A 943 -12.09 -21.95 14.91
N GLN A 944 -12.33 -23.12 14.30
CA GLN A 944 -13.22 -23.30 13.14
C GLN A 944 -14.64 -23.72 13.55
N ARG A 945 -15.63 -23.20 12.83
CA ARG A 945 -17.08 -23.41 13.07
C ARG A 945 -17.83 -24.04 11.91
N ARG A 946 -17.15 -24.28 10.78
CA ARG A 946 -17.77 -24.74 9.52
C ARG A 946 -17.82 -26.26 9.45
N MET A 947 -16.64 -26.87 9.44
CA MET A 947 -16.42 -28.26 9.07
C MET A 947 -16.81 -29.20 10.21
N ASP A 948 -17.26 -30.39 9.85
CA ASP A 948 -17.30 -31.53 10.77
C ASP A 948 -15.90 -31.75 11.39
N PRO A 949 -15.78 -32.09 12.69
CA PRO A 949 -14.49 -32.32 13.35
C PRO A 949 -13.56 -33.29 12.60
N ALA A 950 -14.10 -34.33 11.94
CA ALA A 950 -13.30 -35.27 11.17
C ALA A 950 -12.67 -34.62 9.92
N ILE A 951 -13.45 -33.79 9.21
CA ILE A 951 -12.96 -33.04 8.04
C ILE A 951 -11.93 -32.01 8.49
N ALA A 952 -12.22 -31.28 9.58
CA ALA A 952 -11.32 -30.29 10.15
C ALA A 952 -9.97 -30.90 10.57
N ARG A 953 -9.96 -32.14 11.07
CA ARG A 953 -8.72 -32.83 11.47
C ARG A 953 -7.79 -33.11 10.28
N ILE A 954 -8.34 -33.53 9.13
CA ILE A 954 -7.56 -33.71 7.89
C ILE A 954 -6.94 -32.38 7.48
N VAL A 955 -7.75 -31.31 7.46
CA VAL A 955 -7.29 -29.97 7.07
C VAL A 955 -6.25 -29.43 8.05
N SER A 956 -6.47 -29.59 9.35
CA SER A 956 -5.56 -29.11 10.39
C SER A 956 -4.21 -29.83 10.37
N ALA A 957 -4.21 -31.16 10.24
CA ALA A 957 -2.99 -31.95 10.22
C ALA A 957 -2.16 -31.64 8.97
N ALA A 958 -2.81 -31.63 7.80
CA ALA A 958 -2.11 -31.45 6.54
C ALA A 958 -1.61 -30.01 6.34
N PHE A 959 -2.39 -28.99 6.74
CA PHE A 959 -2.15 -27.60 6.31
C PHE A 959 -1.76 -26.62 7.42
N TYR A 960 -2.13 -26.89 8.68
CA TYR A 960 -2.00 -25.94 9.80
C TYR A 960 -1.31 -26.53 11.04
N GLU A 961 -0.48 -27.55 10.89
CA GLU A 961 0.35 -28.11 11.98
C GLU A 961 -0.46 -28.45 13.25
N HIS A 962 -1.66 -29.00 13.09
CA HIS A 962 -2.57 -29.32 14.21
C HIS A 962 -3.05 -28.12 15.06
N LYS A 963 -2.86 -26.87 14.59
CA LYS A 963 -3.27 -25.65 15.29
C LYS A 963 -4.75 -25.26 15.06
N LEU A 964 -5.45 -25.89 14.11
CA LEU A 964 -6.85 -25.57 13.78
C LEU A 964 -7.81 -26.50 14.56
N ASN A 965 -8.47 -25.94 15.56
CA ASN A 965 -9.38 -26.65 16.45
C ASN A 965 -10.85 -26.43 16.05
N THR A 966 -11.72 -27.38 16.37
CA THR A 966 -13.18 -27.24 16.13
C THR A 966 -13.86 -26.68 17.38
N GLN A 967 -14.69 -25.64 17.21
CA GLN A 967 -15.46 -25.05 18.31
C GLN A 967 -16.30 -26.11 19.03
N ALA A 968 -16.37 -26.05 20.37
CA ALA A 968 -17.14 -26.96 21.20
C ALA A 968 -18.63 -27.09 20.77
N ALA A 969 -19.29 -25.97 20.45
CA ALA A 969 -20.67 -25.99 19.93
C ALA A 969 -20.80 -26.72 18.59
N ARG A 970 -19.80 -26.59 17.69
CA ARG A 970 -19.79 -27.32 16.42
C ARG A 970 -19.52 -28.82 16.62
N VAL A 971 -18.66 -29.18 17.58
CA VAL A 971 -18.43 -30.58 17.98
C VAL A 971 -19.75 -31.19 18.48
N LYS A 972 -20.42 -30.54 19.43
CA LYS A 972 -21.73 -30.98 19.94
C LYS A 972 -22.77 -31.09 18.82
N ALA A 973 -22.87 -30.09 17.95
CA ALA A 973 -23.78 -30.13 16.80
C ALA A 973 -23.46 -31.30 15.85
N ALA A 974 -22.19 -31.68 15.70
CA ALA A 974 -21.79 -32.82 14.87
C ALA A 974 -22.11 -34.19 15.51
N GLU A 975 -22.41 -34.22 16.81
CA GLU A 975 -22.83 -35.41 17.56
C GLU A 975 -24.35 -35.51 17.69
N GLU A 976 -25.02 -34.38 17.91
CA GLU A 976 -26.45 -34.32 18.27
C GLU A 976 -27.36 -34.00 17.08
N VAL A 977 -26.89 -33.20 16.11
CA VAL A 977 -27.72 -32.73 14.99
C VAL A 977 -27.40 -33.56 13.74
N PRO A 978 -28.38 -34.27 13.16
CA PRO A 978 -28.15 -34.99 11.92
C PRO A 978 -27.89 -34.00 10.75
N PRO A 979 -27.12 -34.41 9.73
CA PRO A 979 -26.90 -33.57 8.55
C PRO A 979 -28.23 -33.24 7.85
N PRO A 980 -28.32 -32.12 7.10
CA PRO A 980 -29.54 -31.69 6.42
C PRO A 980 -29.93 -32.58 5.22
N PHE A 981 -29.27 -33.73 5.06
CA PHE A 981 -29.49 -34.74 4.02
C PHE A 981 -29.38 -36.14 4.62
N GLU A 982 -30.08 -37.09 4.01
CA GLU A 982 -30.02 -38.51 4.35
C GLU A 982 -29.03 -39.24 3.43
N VAL A 983 -28.28 -40.17 4.03
CA VAL A 983 -27.38 -41.07 3.31
C VAL A 983 -27.97 -42.48 3.34
N ARG A 984 -28.23 -43.04 2.14
CA ARG A 984 -28.79 -44.38 1.95
C ARG A 984 -27.69 -45.42 1.73
N SER A 985 -27.92 -46.62 2.25
CA SER A 985 -27.07 -47.79 1.95
C SER A 985 -27.03 -48.02 0.44
N PRO A 986 -25.86 -48.36 -0.15
CA PRO A 986 -24.61 -48.78 0.48
C PRO A 986 -23.59 -47.66 0.77
N LEU A 987 -23.92 -46.38 0.59
CA LEU A 987 -23.02 -45.27 0.92
C LEU A 987 -22.87 -45.13 2.46
N PRO A 988 -21.64 -45.11 3.02
CA PRO A 988 -21.46 -44.98 4.47
C PRO A 988 -21.89 -43.63 5.02
N LYS A 989 -22.44 -43.62 6.24
CA LYS A 989 -22.86 -42.41 6.94
C LYS A 989 -21.71 -41.52 7.43
N SER A 990 -20.47 -42.02 7.44
CA SER A 990 -19.27 -41.30 7.91
C SER A 990 -19.13 -39.89 7.34
N PRO A 991 -18.72 -38.88 8.13
CA PRO A 991 -18.53 -37.52 7.62
C PRO A 991 -17.45 -37.46 6.53
N VAL A 992 -16.43 -38.33 6.58
CA VAL A 992 -15.47 -38.51 5.49
C VAL A 992 -15.68 -39.87 4.82
N VAL A 993 -15.82 -39.90 3.50
CA VAL A 993 -15.86 -41.14 2.72
C VAL A 993 -14.84 -41.06 1.60
N VAL A 994 -13.99 -42.08 1.47
CA VAL A 994 -13.11 -42.22 0.32
C VAL A 994 -13.61 -43.38 -0.54
N VAL A 995 -14.05 -43.07 -1.76
CA VAL A 995 -14.31 -44.06 -2.81
C VAL A 995 -12.96 -44.36 -3.46
N ASN A 996 -12.28 -45.38 -2.94
CA ASN A 996 -10.88 -45.65 -3.17
C ASN A 996 -10.69 -46.60 -4.36
N PHE A 997 -10.14 -46.07 -5.44
CA PHE A 997 -9.71 -46.84 -6.59
C PHE A 997 -8.35 -47.48 -6.31
N LYS A 998 -8.17 -48.72 -6.77
CA LYS A 998 -6.86 -49.39 -6.76
C LYS A 998 -5.86 -48.58 -7.60
N HIS A 999 -4.62 -48.49 -7.12
CA HIS A 999 -3.54 -47.87 -7.88
C HIS A 999 -3.27 -48.69 -9.15
N ILE A 1000 -3.05 -48.02 -10.28
CA ILE A 1000 -2.91 -48.70 -11.58
C ILE A 1000 -1.75 -49.71 -11.61
N SER A 1001 -0.69 -49.48 -10.84
CA SER A 1001 0.44 -50.42 -10.76
C SER A 1001 0.06 -51.72 -10.04
N ALA A 1002 -1.01 -51.71 -9.23
CA ALA A 1002 -1.52 -52.89 -8.52
C ALA A 1002 -2.63 -53.64 -9.29
N THR A 1003 -3.17 -53.08 -10.39
CA THR A 1003 -4.30 -53.70 -11.11
C THR A 1003 -3.87 -54.66 -12.22
N GLY A 1004 -2.58 -54.72 -12.58
CA GLY A 1004 -2.04 -55.66 -13.59
C GLY A 1004 -2.57 -55.48 -15.02
N SER A 1005 -3.52 -54.56 -15.25
CA SER A 1005 -4.15 -54.29 -16.53
C SER A 1005 -3.55 -53.03 -17.17
N GLY A 1006 -3.09 -53.15 -18.41
CA GLY A 1006 -2.52 -52.04 -19.20
C GLY A 1006 -3.55 -50.97 -19.63
N ALA A 1007 -4.75 -50.96 -19.05
CA ALA A 1007 -5.78 -49.98 -19.36
C ALA A 1007 -5.52 -48.70 -18.56
N ARG A 1008 -5.36 -47.55 -19.23
CA ARG A 1008 -5.20 -46.26 -18.54
C ARG A 1008 -6.47 -45.93 -17.74
N ALA A 1009 -6.35 -45.83 -16.41
CA ALA A 1009 -7.43 -45.43 -15.51
C ALA A 1009 -7.85 -43.96 -15.76
N GLU A 1010 -6.87 -43.09 -16.02
CA GLU A 1010 -7.07 -41.73 -16.55
C GLU A 1010 -7.04 -41.74 -18.09
N LYS A 1011 -7.94 -41.00 -18.75
CA LYS A 1011 -7.98 -40.88 -20.22
C LYS A 1011 -7.65 -39.44 -20.64
N MET A 1012 -7.00 -39.33 -21.81
CA MET A 1012 -6.52 -38.11 -22.46
C MET A 1012 -5.49 -37.28 -21.66
N SER A 1013 -4.44 -36.87 -22.35
CA SER A 1013 -3.50 -35.84 -21.91
C SER A 1013 -3.54 -34.73 -22.95
N PRO A 1014 -3.61 -33.44 -22.56
CA PRO A 1014 -3.59 -32.86 -21.20
C PRO A 1014 -4.96 -32.70 -20.52
N ARG A 1015 -6.04 -33.02 -21.24
CA ARG A 1015 -7.45 -32.95 -20.79
C ARG A 1015 -7.82 -34.12 -19.87
N TRP A 1016 -7.13 -34.22 -18.72
CA TRP A 1016 -7.27 -35.34 -17.80
C TRP A 1016 -8.71 -35.50 -17.29
N HIS A 1017 -9.30 -36.65 -17.56
CA HIS A 1017 -10.54 -37.07 -16.92
C HIS A 1017 -10.46 -38.55 -16.54
N ASN A 1018 -11.25 -38.98 -15.56
CA ASN A 1018 -11.33 -40.36 -15.12
C ASN A 1018 -12.79 -40.85 -15.19
N PRO A 1019 -13.15 -41.66 -16.21
CA PRO A 1019 -14.52 -42.15 -16.37
C PRO A 1019 -15.00 -43.00 -15.20
N GLY A 1020 -14.09 -43.73 -14.54
CA GLY A 1020 -14.39 -44.50 -13.34
C GLY A 1020 -14.83 -43.58 -12.21
N GLU A 1021 -14.08 -42.51 -11.97
CA GLU A 1021 -14.45 -41.50 -10.96
C GLU A 1021 -15.73 -40.74 -11.32
N VAL A 1022 -15.97 -40.41 -12.60
CA VAL A 1022 -17.24 -39.80 -13.06
C VAL A 1022 -18.41 -40.70 -12.66
N SER A 1023 -18.28 -42.00 -12.93
CA SER A 1023 -19.33 -42.95 -12.61
C SER A 1023 -19.50 -43.15 -11.11
N ALA A 1024 -18.41 -43.19 -10.33
CA ALA A 1024 -18.47 -43.29 -8.89
C ALA A 1024 -19.11 -42.05 -8.25
N ALA A 1025 -18.77 -40.84 -8.70
CA ALA A 1025 -19.40 -39.61 -8.25
C ALA A 1025 -20.91 -39.62 -8.55
N TYR A 1026 -21.31 -40.05 -9.76
CA TYR A 1026 -22.72 -40.24 -10.11
C TYR A 1026 -23.41 -41.24 -9.16
N ASP A 1027 -22.77 -42.37 -8.87
CA ASP A 1027 -23.32 -43.40 -7.97
C ASP A 1027 -23.46 -42.89 -6.54
N VAL A 1028 -22.53 -42.05 -6.05
CA VAL A 1028 -22.66 -41.35 -4.75
C VAL A 1028 -23.94 -40.51 -4.72
N LEU A 1029 -24.23 -39.75 -5.78
CA LEU A 1029 -25.43 -38.90 -5.86
C LEU A 1029 -26.74 -39.69 -5.85
N ARG A 1030 -26.73 -40.95 -6.32
CA ARG A 1030 -27.90 -41.83 -6.27
C ARG A 1030 -28.28 -42.20 -4.84
N HIS A 1031 -27.35 -42.11 -3.89
CA HIS A 1031 -27.51 -42.56 -2.50
C HIS A 1031 -27.72 -41.42 -1.49
N ILE A 1032 -27.85 -40.17 -1.95
CA ILE A 1032 -28.16 -39.02 -1.09
C ILE A 1032 -29.59 -38.54 -1.30
N ARG A 1033 -30.28 -38.10 -0.25
CA ARG A 1033 -31.61 -37.46 -0.33
C ARG A 1033 -31.65 -36.22 0.54
N ALA A 1034 -32.42 -35.21 0.19
CA ALA A 1034 -32.62 -34.08 1.09
C ALA A 1034 -33.40 -34.56 2.32
N SER A 1035 -33.04 -34.07 3.51
CA SER A 1035 -33.80 -34.41 4.71
C SER A 1035 -35.06 -33.56 4.76
N LYS A 1036 -36.21 -34.21 4.93
CA LYS A 1036 -37.49 -33.50 5.13
C LYS A 1036 -37.57 -32.73 6.45
N ALA A 1037 -36.65 -32.99 7.37
CA ALA A 1037 -36.55 -32.29 8.66
C ALA A 1037 -35.78 -30.96 8.56
N SER A 1038 -35.15 -30.66 7.42
CA SER A 1038 -34.39 -29.42 7.23
C SER A 1038 -35.30 -28.29 6.78
N GLU A 1039 -35.22 -27.12 7.43
CA GLU A 1039 -35.96 -25.91 7.04
C GLU A 1039 -35.48 -25.32 5.71
N LYS A 1040 -34.20 -25.50 5.39
CA LYS A 1040 -33.58 -25.03 4.15
C LYS A 1040 -33.10 -26.20 3.29
N PRO A 1041 -33.18 -26.10 1.96
CA PRO A 1041 -32.65 -27.14 1.08
C PRO A 1041 -31.14 -27.32 1.31
N PRO A 1042 -30.64 -28.55 1.48
CA PRO A 1042 -29.22 -28.81 1.67
C PRO A 1042 -28.41 -28.37 0.45
N THR A 1043 -27.23 -27.82 0.70
CA THR A 1043 -26.30 -27.37 -0.35
C THR A 1043 -25.38 -28.51 -0.78
N LEU A 1044 -25.19 -28.65 -2.09
CA LEU A 1044 -24.35 -29.69 -2.70
C LEU A 1044 -23.47 -29.10 -3.80
N VAL A 1045 -22.23 -29.58 -3.87
CA VAL A 1045 -21.32 -29.32 -5.00
C VAL A 1045 -20.41 -30.50 -5.27
N ILE A 1046 -19.99 -30.61 -6.53
CA ILE A 1046 -19.00 -31.58 -6.99
C ILE A 1046 -17.79 -30.81 -7.51
N LEU A 1047 -16.61 -31.11 -6.97
CA LEU A 1047 -15.38 -30.41 -7.25
C LEU A 1047 -14.39 -31.32 -7.98
N SER A 1048 -13.65 -30.75 -8.92
CA SER A 1048 -12.45 -31.37 -9.47
C SER A 1048 -11.37 -30.34 -9.76
N PHE A 1049 -10.11 -30.78 -9.84
CA PHE A 1049 -8.99 -29.94 -10.23
C PHE A 1049 -8.90 -29.72 -11.75
N TYR A 1050 -9.63 -30.52 -12.54
CA TYR A 1050 -9.49 -30.58 -13.99
C TYR A 1050 -10.79 -30.21 -14.70
N LYS A 1051 -10.72 -29.23 -15.62
CA LYS A 1051 -11.90 -28.75 -16.40
C LYS A 1051 -12.56 -29.89 -17.18
N ALA A 1052 -11.78 -30.77 -17.80
CA ALA A 1052 -12.26 -31.94 -18.53
C ALA A 1052 -13.13 -32.87 -17.67
N GLN A 1053 -12.73 -33.09 -16.43
CA GLN A 1053 -13.50 -33.88 -15.48
C GLN A 1053 -14.79 -33.14 -15.08
N VAL A 1054 -14.73 -31.82 -14.88
CA VAL A 1054 -15.92 -30.99 -14.59
C VAL A 1054 -16.95 -31.11 -15.71
N GLU A 1055 -16.53 -30.97 -16.97
CA GLU A 1055 -17.40 -31.12 -18.16
C GLU A 1055 -18.06 -32.50 -18.19
N LYS A 1056 -17.28 -33.57 -18.04
CA LYS A 1056 -17.80 -34.95 -18.07
C LYS A 1056 -18.72 -35.29 -16.90
N LEU A 1057 -18.44 -34.76 -15.72
CA LEU A 1057 -19.33 -34.86 -14.57
C LEU A 1057 -20.64 -34.11 -14.84
N SER A 1058 -20.58 -32.86 -15.30
CA SER A 1058 -21.76 -32.06 -15.63
C SER A 1058 -22.63 -32.75 -16.67
N GLU A 1059 -22.06 -33.19 -17.80
CA GLU A 1059 -22.78 -33.94 -18.84
C GLU A 1059 -23.52 -35.16 -18.27
N ARG A 1060 -22.84 -35.95 -17.42
CA ARG A 1060 -23.39 -37.18 -16.85
C ARG A 1060 -24.49 -36.89 -15.82
N ILE A 1061 -24.32 -35.86 -14.99
CA ILE A 1061 -25.29 -35.48 -13.96
C ILE A 1061 -26.52 -34.87 -14.60
N ASP A 1062 -26.36 -33.97 -15.56
CA ASP A 1062 -27.46 -33.36 -16.28
C ASP A 1062 -28.28 -34.41 -17.06
N ALA A 1063 -27.61 -35.42 -17.63
CA ALA A 1063 -28.29 -36.57 -18.21
C ALA A 1063 -29.08 -37.39 -17.17
N GLY A 1064 -28.53 -37.57 -15.96
CA GLY A 1064 -29.22 -38.21 -14.85
C GLY A 1064 -30.44 -37.43 -14.35
N ILE A 1065 -30.36 -36.10 -14.34
CA ILE A 1065 -31.49 -35.22 -13.99
C ILE A 1065 -32.57 -35.31 -15.07
N ARG A 1066 -32.22 -35.23 -16.36
CA ARG A 1066 -33.17 -35.32 -17.47
C ARG A 1066 -33.86 -36.68 -17.57
N SER A 1067 -33.16 -37.77 -17.27
CA SER A 1067 -33.72 -39.14 -17.28
C SER A 1067 -34.55 -39.47 -16.03
N GLY A 1068 -34.52 -38.61 -15.00
CA GLY A 1068 -35.24 -38.81 -13.75
C GLY A 1068 -34.48 -39.64 -12.70
N GLU A 1069 -33.33 -40.25 -13.03
CA GLU A 1069 -32.51 -41.03 -12.08
C GLU A 1069 -31.98 -40.18 -10.91
N LEU A 1070 -31.73 -38.89 -11.16
CA LEU A 1070 -31.29 -37.90 -10.16
C LEU A 1070 -32.34 -36.81 -9.93
N ALA A 1071 -33.62 -37.07 -10.16
CA ALA A 1071 -34.69 -36.08 -9.98
C ALA A 1071 -34.75 -35.50 -8.56
N HIS A 1072 -34.34 -36.27 -7.54
CA HIS A 1072 -34.26 -35.84 -6.14
C HIS A 1072 -33.25 -34.71 -5.89
N LEU A 1073 -32.33 -34.44 -6.83
CA LEU A 1073 -31.41 -33.30 -6.70
C LEU A 1073 -32.15 -31.94 -6.79
N SER A 1074 -33.38 -31.91 -7.31
CA SER A 1074 -34.22 -30.70 -7.27
C SER A 1074 -34.57 -30.26 -5.83
N GLU A 1075 -34.43 -31.14 -4.84
CA GLU A 1075 -34.61 -30.85 -3.41
C GLU A 1075 -33.34 -30.28 -2.76
N PHE A 1076 -32.22 -30.23 -3.50
CA PHE A 1076 -30.96 -29.62 -3.06
C PHE A 1076 -30.80 -28.22 -3.69
N GLN A 1077 -30.00 -27.37 -3.04
CA GLN A 1077 -29.62 -26.07 -3.57
C GLN A 1077 -28.21 -26.11 -4.19
N PRO A 1078 -28.04 -25.83 -5.50
CA PRO A 1078 -26.73 -25.64 -6.10
C PRO A 1078 -26.12 -24.30 -5.64
N VAL A 1079 -24.85 -24.31 -5.28
CA VAL A 1079 -24.16 -23.15 -4.68
C VAL A 1079 -23.73 -22.10 -5.71
N LEU A 1080 -23.56 -22.48 -6.98
CA LEU A 1080 -23.04 -21.60 -8.05
C LEU A 1080 -24.12 -20.99 -8.96
N GLY A 1081 -25.38 -20.96 -8.51
CA GLY A 1081 -26.53 -20.50 -9.29
C GLY A 1081 -27.38 -21.63 -9.88
N SER A 1082 -28.45 -21.28 -10.61
CA SER A 1082 -29.46 -22.23 -11.08
C SER A 1082 -28.86 -23.34 -11.95
N ASN A 1083 -28.95 -24.58 -11.45
CA ASN A 1083 -28.53 -25.84 -12.09
C ASN A 1083 -27.01 -26.07 -12.29
N LYS A 1084 -26.11 -25.32 -11.65
CA LYS A 1084 -24.66 -25.62 -11.70
C LYS A 1084 -24.20 -26.46 -10.50
N TRP A 1085 -24.10 -27.78 -10.69
CA TRP A 1085 -23.71 -28.74 -9.65
C TRP A 1085 -22.20 -29.02 -9.55
N VAL A 1086 -21.45 -28.74 -10.61
CA VAL A 1086 -20.03 -29.12 -10.73
C VAL A 1086 -19.17 -27.89 -11.00
N SER A 1087 -17.99 -27.82 -10.37
CA SER A 1087 -17.03 -26.74 -10.59
C SER A 1087 -15.58 -27.15 -10.39
N THR A 1088 -14.69 -26.28 -10.83
CA THR A 1088 -13.27 -26.40 -10.49
C THR A 1088 -13.03 -25.92 -9.07
N VAL A 1089 -11.96 -26.41 -8.42
CA VAL A 1089 -11.55 -25.95 -7.08
C VAL A 1089 -11.34 -24.43 -7.04
N ASP A 1090 -10.65 -23.86 -8.05
CA ASP A 1090 -10.44 -22.42 -8.17
C ASP A 1090 -11.76 -21.65 -8.29
N GLY A 1091 -12.69 -22.15 -9.13
CA GLY A 1091 -14.00 -21.52 -9.37
C GLY A 1091 -15.01 -21.67 -8.23
N PHE A 1092 -14.71 -22.48 -7.20
CA PHE A 1092 -15.55 -22.67 -6.01
C PHE A 1092 -14.97 -21.99 -4.75
N GLN A 1093 -13.89 -21.22 -4.90
CA GLN A 1093 -13.31 -20.53 -3.75
C GLN A 1093 -14.29 -19.53 -3.13
N GLY A 1094 -14.18 -19.31 -1.82
CA GLY A 1094 -15.10 -18.45 -1.05
C GLY A 1094 -16.39 -19.15 -0.64
N ASN A 1095 -16.88 -20.06 -1.49
CA ASN A 1095 -18.09 -20.83 -1.25
C ASN A 1095 -17.87 -22.04 -0.32
N GLU A 1096 -18.98 -22.61 0.14
CA GLU A 1096 -19.07 -23.77 1.03
C GLU A 1096 -20.36 -24.56 0.73
N ALA A 1097 -20.38 -25.86 1.02
CA ALA A 1097 -21.55 -26.72 0.82
C ALA A 1097 -21.70 -27.73 1.96
N ASP A 1098 -22.93 -28.17 2.25
CA ASP A 1098 -23.21 -29.19 3.25
C ASP A 1098 -22.57 -30.53 2.86
N LEU A 1099 -22.63 -30.86 1.56
CA LEU A 1099 -22.02 -32.03 0.95
C LEU A 1099 -21.10 -31.62 -0.21
N VAL A 1100 -19.86 -32.10 -0.16
CA VAL A 1100 -18.88 -31.95 -1.25
C VAL A 1100 -18.45 -33.33 -1.75
N VAL A 1101 -18.52 -33.54 -3.06
CA VAL A 1101 -17.89 -34.68 -3.73
C VAL A 1101 -16.66 -34.19 -4.49
N LEU A 1102 -15.47 -34.64 -4.10
CA LEU A 1102 -14.19 -34.24 -4.69
C LEU A 1102 -13.63 -35.37 -5.56
N SER A 1103 -13.46 -35.14 -6.87
CA SER A 1103 -12.80 -36.07 -7.79
C SER A 1103 -11.34 -35.67 -8.02
N LEU A 1104 -10.41 -36.57 -7.66
CA LEU A 1104 -8.95 -36.36 -7.75
C LEU A 1104 -8.41 -36.58 -9.17
N VAL A 1105 -9.08 -37.41 -9.98
CA VAL A 1105 -8.79 -37.75 -11.38
C VAL A 1105 -7.53 -38.58 -11.58
N ARG A 1106 -6.39 -38.14 -11.03
CA ARG A 1106 -5.07 -38.71 -11.33
C ARG A 1106 -4.89 -40.06 -10.65
N ASN A 1107 -4.56 -41.05 -11.46
CA ASN A 1107 -4.17 -42.40 -11.03
C ASN A 1107 -3.34 -43.05 -12.14
N ASN A 1108 -2.01 -42.90 -12.05
CA ASN A 1108 -1.06 -43.39 -13.05
C ASN A 1108 0.14 -44.10 -12.40
N SER A 1109 1.00 -44.71 -13.23
CA SER A 1109 2.17 -45.47 -12.80
C SER A 1109 3.40 -44.59 -12.55
N GLY A 1110 3.32 -43.27 -12.79
CA GLY A 1110 4.43 -42.35 -12.60
C GLY A 1110 4.63 -41.97 -11.13
N THR A 1111 5.82 -41.45 -10.82
CA THR A 1111 6.17 -40.90 -9.50
C THR A 1111 6.61 -39.43 -9.61
N GLY A 1112 6.63 -38.73 -8.47
CA GLY A 1112 7.07 -37.33 -8.38
C GLY A 1112 6.07 -36.30 -8.91
N ALA A 1113 6.54 -35.04 -8.98
CA ALA A 1113 5.70 -33.88 -9.27
C ALA A 1113 5.00 -33.91 -10.66
N GLY A 1114 5.56 -34.62 -11.64
CA GLY A 1114 4.96 -34.78 -12.97
C GLY A 1114 3.72 -35.69 -12.96
N ALA A 1115 3.71 -36.72 -12.10
CA ALA A 1115 2.61 -37.67 -11.98
C ALA A 1115 1.35 -37.04 -11.35
N LEU A 1116 1.53 -36.09 -10.42
CA LEU A 1116 0.46 -35.47 -9.63
C LEU A 1116 -0.30 -34.35 -10.36
N GLY A 1117 0.32 -33.65 -11.31
CA GLY A 1117 -0.31 -32.48 -11.95
C GLY A 1117 -0.75 -31.42 -10.94
N PHE A 1118 -2.03 -31.03 -10.94
CA PHE A 1118 -2.57 -30.01 -10.02
C PHE A 1118 -2.71 -30.50 -8.56
N LEU A 1119 -2.69 -31.81 -8.31
CA LEU A 1119 -2.79 -32.37 -6.95
C LEU A 1119 -1.56 -32.05 -6.08
N ARG A 1120 -0.43 -31.68 -6.71
CA ARG A 1120 0.81 -31.30 -6.02
C ARG A 1120 0.71 -29.96 -5.29
N ASP A 1121 -0.27 -29.14 -5.66
CA ASP A 1121 -0.47 -27.81 -5.09
C ASP A 1121 -1.16 -27.94 -3.73
N ARG A 1122 -0.36 -27.76 -2.67
CA ARG A 1122 -0.80 -27.78 -1.27
C ARG A 1122 -1.97 -26.82 -1.02
N ARG A 1123 -1.96 -25.64 -1.64
CA ARG A 1123 -2.96 -24.58 -1.43
C ARG A 1123 -4.29 -24.93 -2.10
N ARG A 1124 -4.25 -25.46 -3.33
CA ARG A 1124 -5.45 -25.98 -4.02
C ARG A 1124 -6.07 -27.16 -3.25
N MET A 1125 -5.24 -28.09 -2.76
CA MET A 1125 -5.75 -29.23 -1.99
C MET A 1125 -6.40 -28.79 -0.66
N ASN A 1126 -5.80 -27.84 0.05
CA ASN A 1126 -6.38 -27.23 1.25
C ASN A 1126 -7.77 -26.66 0.94
N VAL A 1127 -7.87 -25.84 -0.11
CA VAL A 1127 -9.14 -25.28 -0.57
C VAL A 1127 -10.14 -26.36 -0.94
N ALA A 1128 -9.75 -27.44 -1.60
CA ALA A 1128 -10.67 -28.50 -2.03
C ALA A 1128 -11.26 -29.29 -0.84
N LEU A 1129 -10.42 -29.63 0.15
CA LEU A 1129 -10.82 -30.43 1.31
C LEU A 1129 -11.65 -29.61 2.34
N SER A 1130 -11.48 -28.29 2.38
CA SER A 1130 -12.08 -27.43 3.40
C SER A 1130 -13.45 -26.82 3.03
N ARG A 1131 -14.11 -27.29 1.97
CA ARG A 1131 -15.40 -26.74 1.46
C ARG A 1131 -16.63 -27.40 2.05
N ALA A 1132 -16.48 -28.61 2.57
CA ALA A 1132 -17.57 -29.41 3.13
C ALA A 1132 -17.89 -28.97 4.57
N LYS A 1133 -19.17 -28.74 4.87
CA LYS A 1133 -19.65 -28.51 6.24
C LYS A 1133 -19.91 -29.81 6.98
N SER A 1134 -20.61 -30.75 6.35
CA SER A 1134 -21.13 -31.94 7.02
C SER A 1134 -20.57 -33.25 6.46
N LYS A 1135 -20.39 -33.35 5.14
CA LYS A 1135 -19.83 -34.56 4.53
C LYS A 1135 -18.90 -34.25 3.35
N LEU A 1136 -17.73 -34.90 3.36
CA LEU A 1136 -16.74 -34.87 2.30
C LEU A 1136 -16.61 -36.28 1.70
N VAL A 1137 -16.88 -36.40 0.41
CA VAL A 1137 -16.65 -37.64 -0.35
C VAL A 1137 -15.48 -37.44 -1.30
N ILE A 1138 -14.38 -38.16 -1.09
CA ILE A 1138 -13.19 -38.12 -1.94
C ILE A 1138 -13.26 -39.32 -2.89
N VAL A 1139 -13.21 -39.07 -4.20
CA VAL A 1139 -13.20 -40.10 -5.24
C VAL A 1139 -11.82 -40.07 -5.89
N GLY A 1140 -11.07 -41.17 -5.77
CA GLY A 1140 -9.68 -41.24 -6.26
C GLY A 1140 -8.91 -42.40 -5.67
N SER A 1141 -7.57 -42.36 -5.67
CA SER A 1141 -6.73 -43.45 -5.15
C SER A 1141 -5.75 -42.95 -4.07
N LEU A 1142 -5.92 -43.39 -2.83
CA LEU A 1142 -4.99 -43.06 -1.73
C LEU A 1142 -3.62 -43.72 -1.92
N ALA A 1143 -3.60 -44.92 -2.48
CA ALA A 1143 -2.36 -45.63 -2.79
C ALA A 1143 -1.53 -44.87 -3.85
N PHE A 1144 -2.19 -44.30 -4.88
CA PHE A 1144 -1.51 -43.42 -5.83
C PHE A 1144 -0.91 -42.19 -5.15
N LEU A 1145 -1.64 -41.51 -4.26
CA LEU A 1145 -1.12 -40.34 -3.55
C LEU A 1145 0.14 -40.67 -2.74
N ARG A 1146 0.18 -41.83 -2.09
CA ARG A 1146 1.37 -42.30 -1.35
C ARG A 1146 2.53 -42.64 -2.28
N GLU A 1147 2.27 -43.41 -3.33
CA GLU A 1147 3.30 -43.86 -4.27
C GLU A 1147 3.90 -42.71 -5.07
N ALA A 1148 3.08 -41.74 -5.47
CA ALA A 1148 3.53 -40.56 -6.20
C ALA A 1148 4.52 -39.70 -5.41
N VAL A 1149 4.56 -39.85 -4.08
CA VAL A 1149 5.50 -39.14 -3.19
C VAL A 1149 6.74 -39.97 -2.86
N ARG A 1150 6.75 -41.29 -3.14
CA ARG A 1150 7.92 -42.15 -2.92
C ARG A 1150 9.05 -41.76 -3.89
N GLY A 1151 10.19 -41.35 -3.33
CA GLY A 1151 11.39 -40.94 -4.08
C GLY A 1151 11.64 -39.44 -4.16
N VAL A 1152 10.83 -38.60 -3.49
CA VAL A 1152 11.05 -37.15 -3.41
C VAL A 1152 11.86 -36.82 -2.15
N ASN A 1153 13.00 -36.14 -2.31
CA ASN A 1153 13.83 -35.71 -1.18
C ASN A 1153 13.10 -34.63 -0.37
N PRO A 1154 12.76 -34.86 0.93
CA PRO A 1154 12.08 -33.88 1.77
C PRO A 1154 12.88 -32.57 1.97
N ASP A 1155 14.21 -32.60 1.82
CA ASP A 1155 15.09 -31.44 2.02
C ASP A 1155 15.31 -30.59 0.75
N ALA A 1156 14.83 -31.06 -0.42
CA ALA A 1156 14.92 -30.28 -1.66
C ALA A 1156 13.81 -29.22 -1.65
N GLY A 1157 14.15 -27.97 -1.33
CA GLY A 1157 13.24 -26.82 -1.15
C GLY A 1157 12.31 -26.41 -2.31
N LYS A 1158 12.03 -27.29 -3.27
CA LYS A 1158 10.99 -27.15 -4.29
C LYS A 1158 9.94 -28.24 -4.09
N HIS A 1159 8.88 -27.88 -3.35
CA HIS A 1159 7.60 -28.61 -3.20
C HIS A 1159 7.62 -29.76 -2.19
N ASP A 1160 7.34 -29.42 -0.93
CA ASP A 1160 7.02 -30.44 0.07
C ASP A 1160 5.68 -31.10 -0.28
N LEU A 1161 5.75 -32.33 -0.80
CA LEU A 1161 4.60 -33.18 -1.13
C LEU A 1161 4.15 -34.03 0.07
N ALA A 1162 4.81 -33.95 1.23
CA ALA A 1162 4.50 -34.76 2.41
C ALA A 1162 3.05 -34.58 2.87
N PHE A 1163 2.45 -33.41 2.62
CA PHE A 1163 1.05 -33.13 2.96
C PHE A 1163 0.06 -34.15 2.35
N LEU A 1164 0.34 -34.71 1.18
CA LEU A 1164 -0.51 -35.74 0.56
C LEU A 1164 -0.49 -37.05 1.36
N THR A 1165 0.66 -37.38 1.93
CA THR A 1165 0.82 -38.53 2.82
C THR A 1165 0.09 -38.27 4.14
N VAL A 1166 0.25 -37.08 4.71
CA VAL A 1166 -0.48 -36.67 5.94
C VAL A 1166 -1.99 -36.75 5.74
N VAL A 1167 -2.52 -36.31 4.58
CA VAL A 1167 -3.96 -36.45 4.25
C VAL A 1167 -4.38 -37.93 4.26
N ALA A 1168 -3.64 -38.81 3.57
CA ALA A 1168 -3.98 -40.23 3.49
C ALA A 1168 -3.90 -40.92 4.85
N ASP A 1169 -2.88 -40.61 5.64
CA ASP A 1169 -2.66 -41.22 6.96
C ASP A 1169 -3.70 -40.73 7.98
N THR A 1170 -4.06 -39.44 7.96
CA THR A 1170 -5.14 -38.90 8.81
C THR A 1170 -6.49 -39.55 8.49
N VAL A 1171 -6.77 -39.85 7.21
CA VAL A 1171 -7.98 -40.58 6.81
C VAL A 1171 -7.97 -42.01 7.36
N ASP A 1172 -6.83 -42.70 7.31
CA ASP A 1172 -6.69 -44.06 7.85
C ASP A 1172 -6.85 -44.08 9.37
N GLU A 1173 -6.32 -43.08 10.09
CA GLU A 1173 -6.55 -42.89 11.54
C GLU A 1173 -8.03 -42.69 11.84
N LEU A 1174 -8.70 -41.76 11.14
CA LEU A 1174 -10.13 -41.50 11.28
C LEU A 1174 -10.99 -42.74 11.00
N SER A 1175 -10.52 -43.66 10.15
CA SER A 1175 -11.26 -44.88 9.82
C SER A 1175 -11.35 -45.90 10.96
N ARG A 1176 -10.48 -45.75 11.98
CA ARG A 1176 -10.42 -46.58 13.19
C ARG A 1176 -11.25 -46.00 14.33
N GLU A 1177 -11.72 -44.76 14.20
CA GLU A 1177 -12.49 -44.04 15.21
C GLU A 1177 -13.98 -44.00 14.88
N VAL A 1178 -14.81 -43.92 15.91
CA VAL A 1178 -16.28 -43.89 15.80
C VAL A 1178 -16.89 -42.76 16.62
N ARG A 1179 -18.00 -42.20 16.14
CA ARG A 1179 -18.84 -41.21 16.82
C ARG A 1179 -20.19 -41.84 17.17
N GLY A 1180 -20.63 -41.63 18.42
CA GLY A 1180 -21.91 -42.13 18.92
C GLY A 1180 -21.99 -43.66 18.94
N LYS A 1181 -23.15 -44.21 18.58
CA LYS A 1181 -23.45 -45.64 18.75
C LYS A 1181 -22.84 -46.60 17.72
N ASP A 1182 -22.21 -46.13 16.62
CA ASP A 1182 -21.44 -46.96 15.64
C ASP A 1182 -20.99 -46.20 14.35
N ILE A 1183 -21.00 -44.86 14.29
CA ILE A 1183 -20.68 -44.14 13.04
C ILE A 1183 -19.16 -43.93 12.92
N LYS A 1184 -18.47 -44.63 12.01
CA LYS A 1184 -17.05 -44.36 11.73
C LYS A 1184 -16.80 -42.90 11.31
N LEU A 1185 -15.72 -42.28 11.76
CA LEU A 1185 -15.37 -40.91 11.36
C LEU A 1185 -14.91 -40.83 9.90
N ALA A 1186 -14.22 -41.86 9.41
CA ALA A 1186 -13.96 -42.04 7.98
C ALA A 1186 -14.33 -43.46 7.51
N SER A 1187 -14.76 -43.58 6.26
CA SER A 1187 -14.95 -44.89 5.61
C SER A 1187 -14.23 -44.93 4.26
N VAL A 1188 -13.42 -45.97 4.05
CA VAL A 1188 -12.75 -46.25 2.77
C VAL A 1188 -13.47 -47.41 2.11
N ILE A 1189 -14.05 -47.19 0.93
CA ILE A 1189 -14.87 -48.19 0.21
C ILE A 1189 -14.38 -48.39 -1.22
N ASP A 1190 -14.55 -49.59 -1.75
CA ASP A 1190 -14.35 -49.86 -3.18
C ASP A 1190 -15.53 -49.28 -3.99
N PRO A 1191 -15.30 -48.66 -5.16
CA PRO A 1191 -16.36 -48.13 -6.01
C PRO A 1191 -17.45 -49.15 -6.38
N ALA A 1192 -17.14 -50.45 -6.43
CA ALA A 1192 -18.12 -51.50 -6.70
C ALA A 1192 -19.21 -51.62 -5.62
N ILE A 1193 -18.92 -51.21 -4.37
CA ILE A 1193 -19.87 -51.24 -3.26
C ILE A 1193 -21.06 -50.33 -3.55
N LEU A 1194 -20.86 -49.19 -4.21
CA LEU A 1194 -21.93 -48.24 -4.55
C LEU A 1194 -22.98 -48.84 -5.52
N ARG A 1195 -22.66 -49.95 -6.20
CA ARG A 1195 -23.55 -50.66 -7.13
C ARG A 1195 -24.08 -51.98 -6.57
N GLY A 1196 -23.81 -52.29 -5.30
CA GLY A 1196 -24.22 -53.53 -4.65
C GLY A 1196 -23.22 -54.70 -4.78
N GLY A 1197 -21.96 -54.45 -5.16
CA GLY A 1197 -20.90 -55.46 -5.11
C GLY A 1197 -20.44 -55.77 -3.67
N SER A 1198 -20.08 -57.03 -3.39
CA SER A 1198 -19.51 -57.45 -2.10
C SER A 1198 -18.05 -57.03 -1.96
N GLN A 1199 -17.63 -56.60 -0.77
CA GLN A 1199 -16.24 -56.25 -0.46
C GLN A 1199 -15.37 -57.52 -0.54
N SER A 1200 -14.54 -57.67 -1.57
CA SER A 1200 -13.49 -58.70 -1.57
C SER A 1200 -12.43 -58.31 -0.55
N CYS A 1201 -12.24 -59.15 0.47
CA CYS A 1201 -11.26 -58.98 1.55
C CYS A 1201 -9.83 -58.86 1.05
#